data_AF-A0AA39ZI35-F1
#
_entry.id   AF-A0AA39ZI35-F1
#
_cell.length_a   1.000
_cell.length_b   1.000
_cell.length_c   1.000
_cell.angle_alpha   90.00
_cell.angle_beta   90.00
_cell.angle_gamma   90.00
#
_symmetry.space_group_name_H-M   'P 1'
#
loop_
_entity.id
_entity.type
_entity.pdbx_description
1 polymer ?
#
loop_
_entity_poly.entity_id
_entity_poly.type
_entity_poly.pdbx_seq_one_letter_code
_entity_poly.pdbx_strand_id
1 'polypeptide(L)'
;MEVTSSPALTASQGFTKSPLSFQKQKYIEDGIPRSFYDLEKPSITNLDDIDSQSSTSQSCSEQDQDQQSLSSSESTPSSEDQSPLSDFEKALLHTQPTSAPYPLPPAPTPISVLPLDLKTPDSFVPRDPALIRLTGVHPFNVEAPLTPLYDQGFLTTLNLHYVRNHGPVPQVHDADALSWSFTIEGLCSSPITLTLSDLISSRFEEEVVSYPVTLVCAGNRRKEQNQVRKSKGFSWGAAGLSTSLWTGLPLGYLLSLAGVDSRKGKFVHFEGADALPNGYYGTSVKLSHAMDPERGMMISWLMNGLPLHPDHGKPLRVIIPGMIGGRSVKWLKKIVISDRPSENWYHIYDNRVLPTTISPEESGNGTEEMVKIWKDERYAIYDLNTNSAVVYPQHEETVTIKDGATYELKGYAYAGGGRRVTRMEISLDQGKTWLLGNISYPEDLYRTETESRIYGGRLDLSQNGRDASFCWCFWSLVLPVSTLASASDIVVRAMDEAMMVQPRDMYWSVLGMMNNSWFRVVIHHDSATNTLRFEHPTQPALQPGGWMERVKKSGGDLTNGFWGERQAGEAPTPITPPPEKEITMTNPSINRQITLEELRAHDSETNPWFVLNGEVYDGTAFLEGHPGGAASIINAAAQDISDEFLAIHSENAKTMMPPYHVGTLTPQSLTLLSSPNPPSSIPSTPRPSFLHPKQWLPATLISKTKVSSDTKIFSFSLQHPTQSLGLPVGQHLLVRLSSPPSSHNQAKPETIIRAYTPISDGSLPSGKVDLLVKIYYPTSGSKQGGGKMTQALDALPLHSPVEFKGPTGKFLYLSPGLCSINSHQRAVTNLVMICAGSGITPIFQILRSILSSPASADPTKCLVLDGNRVEEDILCRDALDALADQHKERIHLIHSLSRPQATWKGRKGRMDRPFFQSVVGGPDPARKTLVLVCGPDGLERGIKEIFTGKGGLGWEEGDVIFF
;
A
#
# COMPACT_ATOMS: atom_id res chain seq x y z
N MET A 1 -32.74 37.48 35.11
CA MET A 1 -33.94 38.28 34.77
C MET A 1 -33.76 38.76 33.33
N GLU A 2 -34.85 38.83 32.57
CA GLU A 2 -35.09 39.62 31.33
C GLU A 2 -33.99 39.64 30.23
N VAL A 3 -34.16 39.15 28.98
CA VAL A 3 -35.30 38.97 28.02
C VAL A 3 -35.65 40.25 27.20
N THR A 4 -36.07 40.06 25.93
CA THR A 4 -36.44 41.05 24.87
C THR A 4 -35.25 41.69 24.11
N SER A 5 -35.32 42.14 22.84
CA SER A 5 -35.98 41.72 21.56
C SER A 5 -35.50 42.70 20.44
N SER A 6 -35.01 42.32 19.25
CA SER A 6 -35.75 42.00 17.99
C SER A 6 -36.74 43.08 17.48
N PRO A 7 -37.00 43.25 16.14
CA PRO A 7 -36.30 42.78 14.92
C PRO A 7 -36.34 43.76 13.69
N ALA A 8 -36.29 43.21 12.46
CA ALA A 8 -36.59 43.75 11.11
C ALA A 8 -35.43 44.47 10.34
N LEU A 9 -35.10 44.19 9.07
CA LEU A 9 -35.75 43.68 7.82
C LEU A 9 -36.43 44.73 6.93
N THR A 10 -35.84 45.01 5.76
CA THR A 10 -36.41 44.75 4.40
C THR A 10 -35.36 45.07 3.32
N ALA A 11 -35.63 44.75 2.04
CA ALA A 11 -34.65 44.83 0.94
C ALA A 11 -35.29 45.30 -0.38
N SER A 12 -34.49 45.76 -1.36
CA SER A 12 -34.59 45.36 -2.79
C SER A 12 -33.62 46.07 -3.76
N GLN A 13 -33.14 45.27 -4.72
CA GLN A 13 -32.88 45.54 -6.16
C GLN A 13 -32.18 46.82 -6.67
N GLY A 14 -31.24 46.59 -7.62
CA GLY A 14 -31.29 47.28 -8.92
C GLY A 14 -30.11 48.20 -9.32
N PHE A 15 -29.09 47.64 -9.98
CA PHE A 15 -28.07 48.43 -10.71
C PHE A 15 -28.20 48.24 -12.23
N THR A 16 -27.99 49.32 -13.01
CA THR A 16 -27.97 49.28 -14.48
C THR A 16 -26.81 50.09 -15.10
N LYS A 17 -26.19 49.48 -16.12
CA LYS A 17 -25.35 50.00 -17.24
C LYS A 17 -24.68 51.40 -17.14
N SER A 18 -23.34 51.37 -17.16
CA SER A 18 -22.38 51.97 -18.15
C SER A 18 -22.84 53.12 -19.10
N PRO A 19 -21.95 54.01 -19.65
CA PRO A 19 -20.57 53.69 -20.12
C PRO A 19 -19.50 54.83 -20.16
N LEU A 20 -18.37 54.56 -20.85
CA LEU A 20 -17.36 55.51 -21.42
C LEU A 20 -16.42 56.24 -20.42
N SER A 21 -15.18 56.66 -20.75
CA SER A 21 -14.30 56.44 -21.93
C SER A 21 -12.82 56.71 -21.57
N PHE A 22 -11.86 56.40 -22.47
CA PHE A 22 -10.48 56.88 -22.44
C PHE A 22 -9.96 57.19 -23.86
N GLN A 23 -9.00 58.12 -23.99
CA GLN A 23 -8.36 58.51 -25.26
C GLN A 23 -6.81 58.43 -25.21
N LYS A 24 -6.23 57.97 -26.34
CA LYS A 24 -5.09 58.50 -27.13
C LYS A 24 -4.22 59.65 -26.52
N GLN A 25 -2.92 59.80 -26.85
CA GLN A 25 -1.90 59.09 -27.67
C GLN A 25 -0.48 59.57 -27.20
N LYS A 26 0.70 59.30 -27.78
CA LYS A 26 1.14 58.83 -29.12
C LYS A 26 2.31 57.80 -28.93
N TYR A 27 3.56 57.80 -29.44
CA TYR A 27 4.36 58.57 -30.43
C TYR A 27 5.57 57.72 -30.91
N ILE A 28 5.87 57.68 -32.23
CA ILE A 28 7.16 57.44 -32.95
C ILE A 28 8.05 56.24 -32.50
N GLU A 29 8.45 55.24 -33.30
CA GLU A 29 8.80 55.06 -34.75
C GLU A 29 10.23 55.47 -35.18
N ASP A 30 11.14 54.50 -35.24
CA ASP A 30 12.32 54.38 -36.14
C ASP A 30 12.98 53.00 -35.87
N GLY A 31 13.57 52.25 -36.80
CA GLY A 31 13.63 52.32 -38.27
C GLY A 31 14.30 51.04 -38.83
N ILE A 32 13.85 50.51 -39.97
CA ILE A 32 14.32 49.21 -40.53
C ILE A 32 15.23 49.41 -41.75
N PRO A 33 16.28 48.58 -41.92
CA PRO A 33 16.67 48.10 -43.25
C PRO A 33 16.64 46.55 -43.37
N ARG A 34 16.47 46.08 -44.62
CA ARG A 34 16.50 44.66 -45.04
C ARG A 34 17.65 44.44 -46.04
N SER A 35 17.84 43.18 -46.49
CA SER A 35 18.67 42.71 -47.63
C SER A 35 20.20 42.76 -47.41
N PHE A 36 21.04 41.96 -48.08
CA PHE A 36 20.91 41.21 -49.36
C PHE A 36 21.43 39.75 -49.31
N TYR A 37 21.17 38.99 -50.39
CA TYR A 37 21.91 37.78 -50.79
C TYR A 37 23.13 38.18 -51.66
N ASP A 38 24.28 37.48 -51.55
CA ASP A 38 24.87 36.59 -52.59
C ASP A 38 26.40 36.35 -52.44
N LEU A 39 26.85 35.17 -52.93
CA LEU A 39 28.16 34.76 -53.52
C LEU A 39 29.49 35.21 -52.85
N GLU A 40 30.49 34.34 -52.59
CA GLU A 40 31.37 33.67 -53.58
C GLU A 40 32.19 32.46 -53.02
N LYS A 41 32.93 31.74 -53.89
CA LYS A 41 33.96 30.70 -53.59
C LYS A 41 35.24 30.97 -54.42
N PRO A 42 36.46 30.83 -53.84
CA PRO A 42 37.44 29.81 -54.30
C PRO A 42 38.45 29.32 -53.20
N SER A 43 39.39 28.37 -53.39
CA SER A 43 39.39 27.08 -54.11
C SER A 43 40.69 26.25 -53.87
N ILE A 44 40.56 24.95 -53.53
CA ILE A 44 41.41 23.78 -53.95
C ILE A 44 42.94 23.77 -53.70
N THR A 45 43.43 22.73 -52.98
CA THR A 45 44.50 21.74 -53.36
C THR A 45 44.55 20.65 -52.26
N ASN A 46 44.42 19.33 -52.53
CA ASN A 46 45.41 18.35 -53.06
C ASN A 46 46.57 18.05 -52.08
N LEU A 47 47.05 16.81 -51.85
CA LEU A 47 46.76 15.45 -52.36
C LEU A 47 47.44 14.39 -51.42
N ASP A 48 47.08 13.10 -51.54
CA ASP A 48 47.92 11.87 -51.34
C ASP A 48 48.61 11.54 -49.98
N ASP A 49 48.93 10.29 -49.58
CA ASP A 49 48.38 8.93 -49.85
C ASP A 49 49.04 7.87 -48.88
N ILE A 50 48.61 6.59 -48.92
CA ILE A 50 49.34 5.34 -48.52
C ILE A 50 49.71 5.08 -47.03
N ASP A 51 48.85 4.31 -46.36
CA ASP A 51 49.01 2.90 -45.87
C ASP A 51 50.24 2.39 -45.05
N SER A 52 49.95 1.33 -44.27
CA SER A 52 50.77 0.15 -43.89
C SER A 52 51.51 0.07 -42.53
N GLN A 53 51.01 -0.86 -41.69
CA GLN A 53 51.72 -1.99 -41.01
C GLN A 53 52.94 -1.76 -40.08
N SER A 54 53.39 -2.71 -39.21
CA SER A 54 52.77 -3.73 -38.35
C SER A 54 53.87 -4.44 -37.50
N SER A 55 53.52 -5.37 -36.58
CA SER A 55 54.42 -6.41 -35.99
C SER A 55 55.51 -5.90 -35.00
N THR A 56 56.28 -6.67 -34.19
CA THR A 56 56.26 -8.02 -33.55
C THR A 56 57.45 -8.10 -32.53
N SER A 57 57.63 -9.03 -31.59
CA SER A 57 56.75 -9.82 -30.67
C SER A 57 57.59 -10.76 -29.76
N GLN A 58 57.04 -11.27 -28.63
CA GLN A 58 57.61 -12.35 -27.77
C GLN A 58 58.88 -11.96 -26.94
N SER A 59 59.40 -12.72 -25.95
CA SER A 59 59.15 -14.10 -25.46
C SER A 59 59.40 -14.29 -23.93
N CYS A 60 59.04 -15.47 -23.41
CA CYS A 60 59.09 -15.95 -22.02
C CYS A 60 60.49 -16.06 -21.34
N SER A 61 60.50 -16.13 -19.99
CA SER A 61 61.20 -17.18 -19.21
C SER A 61 60.72 -17.25 -17.75
N GLU A 62 61.16 -18.26 -17.00
CA GLU A 62 60.76 -18.58 -15.61
C GLU A 62 62.03 -18.80 -14.74
N GLN A 63 62.05 -19.15 -13.43
CA GLN A 63 61.03 -19.45 -12.39
C GLN A 63 61.72 -19.32 -11.00
N ASP A 64 61.04 -18.91 -9.90
CA ASP A 64 61.26 -19.54 -8.56
C ASP A 64 60.42 -19.03 -7.35
N GLN A 65 60.09 -20.00 -6.47
CA GLN A 65 59.91 -20.03 -5.00
C GLN A 65 59.40 -18.83 -4.13
N ASP A 66 58.12 -18.96 -3.71
CA ASP A 66 57.67 -19.26 -2.31
C ASP A 66 57.39 -18.17 -1.21
N GLN A 67 56.46 -18.52 -0.30
CA GLN A 67 56.11 -17.98 1.03
C GLN A 67 55.37 -16.62 1.22
N GLN A 68 54.05 -16.68 1.03
CA GLN A 68 52.97 -16.21 1.94
C GLN A 68 53.22 -15.03 2.92
N SER A 69 52.46 -13.94 2.73
CA SER A 69 51.71 -13.28 3.82
C SER A 69 50.48 -12.54 3.26
N LEU A 70 49.47 -12.24 4.10
CA LEU A 70 48.15 -11.80 3.63
C LEU A 70 48.03 -10.27 3.50
N SER A 71 47.58 -9.80 2.32
CA SER A 71 46.60 -8.72 2.24
C SER A 71 45.79 -8.84 0.93
N SER A 72 44.47 -8.82 1.03
CA SER A 72 43.57 -8.88 -0.14
C SER A 72 43.24 -7.48 -0.61
N SER A 73 43.74 -7.10 -1.79
CA SER A 73 43.18 -5.97 -2.55
C SER A 73 41.97 -6.44 -3.34
N GLU A 74 40.88 -5.67 -3.30
CA GLU A 74 39.65 -6.00 -4.02
C GLU A 74 39.83 -5.72 -5.51
N SER A 75 39.52 -6.71 -6.35
CA SER A 75 39.48 -6.54 -7.81
C SER A 75 38.07 -6.16 -8.25
N THR A 76 37.98 -5.22 -9.19
CA THR A 76 36.71 -4.75 -9.76
C THR A 76 35.97 -5.89 -10.48
N PRO A 77 34.65 -6.08 -10.26
CA PRO A 77 33.89 -7.11 -10.94
C PRO A 77 33.73 -6.82 -12.44
N SER A 78 33.79 -7.88 -13.25
CA SER A 78 33.58 -7.83 -14.70
C SER A 78 32.09 -7.67 -15.07
N SER A 79 31.82 -6.90 -16.12
CA SER A 79 30.46 -6.55 -16.57
C SER A 79 29.85 -7.61 -17.49
N GLU A 80 29.30 -8.70 -16.95
CA GLU A 80 28.73 -9.79 -17.77
C GLU A 80 27.58 -10.57 -17.11
N ASP A 81 26.57 -9.86 -16.57
CA ASP A 81 25.28 -10.47 -16.19
C ASP A 81 24.10 -9.49 -16.38
N GLN A 82 23.69 -9.29 -17.64
CA GLN A 82 22.46 -8.57 -18.00
C GLN A 82 21.66 -9.37 -19.03
N SER A 83 20.36 -9.51 -18.80
CA SER A 83 19.43 -10.04 -19.79
C SER A 83 19.40 -9.15 -21.04
N PRO A 84 19.32 -9.71 -22.26
CA PRO A 84 19.29 -8.92 -23.48
C PRO A 84 18.06 -8.01 -23.49
N LEU A 85 18.31 -6.69 -23.60
CA LEU A 85 17.28 -5.64 -23.64
C LEU A 85 16.19 -5.92 -24.69
N SER A 86 14.94 -5.61 -24.37
CA SER A 86 13.83 -5.67 -25.33
C SER A 86 14.01 -4.64 -26.45
N ASP A 87 13.37 -4.81 -27.61
CA ASP A 87 13.50 -3.83 -28.71
C ASP A 87 12.84 -2.49 -28.36
N PHE A 88 11.87 -2.47 -27.44
CA PHE A 88 11.33 -1.26 -26.83
C PHE A 88 12.35 -0.57 -25.92
N GLU A 89 13.10 -1.34 -25.11
CA GLU A 89 14.17 -0.79 -24.27
C GLU A 89 15.33 -0.25 -25.14
N LYS A 90 15.74 -0.98 -26.19
CA LYS A 90 16.76 -0.53 -27.16
C LYS A 90 16.36 0.77 -27.86
N ALA A 91 15.11 0.88 -28.33
CA ALA A 91 14.59 2.07 -29.01
C ALA A 91 14.51 3.32 -28.11
N LEU A 92 14.61 3.14 -26.79
CA LEU A 92 14.57 4.20 -25.79
C LEU A 92 15.91 4.38 -25.05
N LEU A 93 16.92 3.57 -25.35
CA LEU A 93 18.18 3.53 -24.61
C LEU A 93 19.06 4.73 -24.98
N HIS A 94 19.35 5.57 -23.99
CA HIS A 94 20.25 6.71 -24.14
C HIS A 94 21.42 6.57 -23.16
N THR A 95 22.63 6.91 -23.61
CA THR A 95 23.80 6.97 -22.73
C THR A 95 23.63 8.05 -21.68
N GLN A 96 23.80 7.69 -20.41
CA GLN A 96 23.84 8.66 -19.32
C GLN A 96 25.17 9.43 -19.37
N PRO A 97 25.18 10.77 -19.24
CA PRO A 97 26.42 11.53 -19.10
C PRO A 97 27.22 11.03 -17.89
N THR A 98 28.53 10.89 -18.03
CA THR A 98 29.41 10.44 -16.92
C THR A 98 29.72 11.57 -15.93
N SER A 99 29.53 12.82 -16.33
CA SER A 99 29.54 14.01 -15.48
C SER A 99 28.65 15.10 -16.09
N ALA A 100 28.13 15.99 -15.25
CA ALA A 100 27.37 17.18 -15.62
C ALA A 100 27.51 18.24 -14.52
N PRO A 101 27.35 19.54 -14.83
CA PRO A 101 27.34 20.61 -13.83
C PRO A 101 26.05 20.66 -12.99
N TYR A 102 25.02 19.90 -13.40
CA TYR A 102 23.75 19.68 -12.70
C TYR A 102 23.65 18.25 -12.17
N PRO A 103 22.77 17.98 -11.18
CA PRO A 103 22.54 16.62 -10.68
C PRO A 103 22.12 15.65 -11.79
N LEU A 104 22.66 14.43 -11.75
CA LEU A 104 22.19 13.33 -12.61
C LEU A 104 21.38 12.34 -11.77
N PRO A 105 20.42 11.60 -12.36
CA PRO A 105 19.64 10.62 -11.63
C PRO A 105 20.56 9.56 -11.00
N PRO A 106 20.41 9.24 -9.70
CA PRO A 106 21.14 8.14 -9.11
C PRO A 106 20.70 6.83 -9.76
N ALA A 107 21.66 5.93 -10.01
CA ALA A 107 21.37 4.64 -10.63
C ALA A 107 20.42 3.82 -9.75
N PRO A 108 19.29 3.30 -10.29
CA PRO A 108 18.39 2.46 -9.51
C PRO A 108 19.00 1.08 -9.26
N THR A 109 18.75 0.50 -8.09
CA THR A 109 19.10 -0.90 -7.83
C THR A 109 18.07 -1.83 -8.50
N PRO A 110 18.47 -3.00 -9.02
CA PRO A 110 17.55 -3.95 -9.65
C PRO A 110 16.38 -4.34 -8.73
N ILE A 111 15.16 -4.28 -9.27
CA ILE A 111 13.91 -4.60 -8.58
C ILE A 111 13.24 -5.83 -9.18
N SER A 112 12.54 -6.59 -8.34
CA SER A 112 11.77 -7.78 -8.74
C SER A 112 10.32 -7.68 -8.27
N VAL A 113 9.43 -8.53 -8.78
CA VAL A 113 8.05 -8.62 -8.27
C VAL A 113 8.10 -9.21 -6.87
N LEU A 114 7.58 -8.48 -5.87
CA LEU A 114 7.64 -8.93 -4.49
C LEU A 114 6.61 -10.05 -4.24
N PRO A 115 6.88 -11.03 -3.34
CA PRO A 115 5.96 -12.13 -3.04
C PRO A 115 4.58 -11.74 -2.46
N LEU A 116 4.35 -10.45 -2.19
CA LEU A 116 3.05 -9.89 -1.85
C LEU A 116 2.26 -9.48 -3.12
N ASP A 117 2.91 -8.87 -4.10
CA ASP A 117 2.29 -8.41 -5.35
C ASP A 117 1.90 -9.57 -6.28
N LEU A 118 2.61 -10.70 -6.20
CA LEU A 118 2.27 -11.96 -6.90
C LEU A 118 0.83 -12.45 -6.65
N LYS A 119 0.16 -12.00 -5.59
CA LYS A 119 -1.24 -12.36 -5.27
C LYS A 119 -2.25 -11.26 -5.69
N THR A 120 -1.86 -10.36 -6.60
CA THR A 120 -2.65 -9.18 -7.01
C THR A 120 -2.74 -9.03 -8.53
N PRO A 121 -3.63 -8.16 -9.06
CA PRO A 121 -3.62 -7.79 -10.47
C PRO A 121 -2.27 -7.24 -10.96
N ASP A 122 -1.49 -6.63 -10.07
CA ASP A 122 -0.17 -6.05 -10.36
C ASP A 122 0.97 -7.10 -10.32
N SER A 123 0.67 -8.41 -10.41
CA SER A 123 1.62 -9.54 -10.28
C SER A 123 2.75 -9.61 -11.32
N PHE A 124 2.83 -8.62 -12.22
CA PHE A 124 3.88 -8.42 -13.22
C PHE A 124 4.76 -7.19 -12.94
N VAL A 125 4.48 -6.41 -11.89
CA VAL A 125 5.13 -5.12 -11.60
C VAL A 125 6.24 -5.30 -10.55
N PRO A 126 7.52 -5.09 -10.89
CA PRO A 126 8.60 -5.15 -9.92
C PRO A 126 8.56 -3.93 -8.99
N ARG A 127 8.83 -4.10 -7.70
CA ARG A 127 8.62 -3.06 -6.67
C ARG A 127 9.73 -3.12 -5.63
N ASP A 128 10.18 -1.96 -5.16
CA ASP A 128 11.21 -1.91 -4.12
C ASP A 128 10.61 -2.25 -2.72
N PRO A 129 11.25 -3.13 -1.93
CA PRO A 129 10.74 -3.52 -0.62
C PRO A 129 10.88 -2.43 0.47
N ALA A 130 11.64 -1.36 0.24
CA ALA A 130 11.75 -0.23 1.19
C ALA A 130 10.53 0.71 1.18
N LEU A 131 9.70 0.64 0.14
CA LEU A 131 8.50 1.47 -0.03
C LEU A 131 7.40 1.13 0.99
N ILE A 132 6.91 2.14 1.70
CA ILE A 132 5.97 1.99 2.82
C ILE A 132 4.53 1.94 2.28
N ARG A 133 3.88 0.78 2.37
CA ARG A 133 2.49 0.60 1.89
C ARG A 133 1.44 1.28 2.76
N LEU A 134 0.61 2.11 2.14
CA LEU A 134 -0.36 2.99 2.80
C LEU A 134 -1.80 2.46 2.74
N THR A 135 -2.07 1.51 1.83
CA THR A 135 -3.41 0.96 1.50
C THR A 135 -3.46 -0.58 1.58
N GLY A 136 -2.56 -1.20 2.36
CA GLY A 136 -2.38 -2.65 2.34
C GLY A 136 -1.58 -3.09 1.10
N VAL A 137 -1.86 -4.28 0.56
CA VAL A 137 -1.09 -4.79 -0.59
C VAL A 137 -1.47 -4.08 -1.90
N HIS A 138 -2.77 -3.94 -2.17
CA HIS A 138 -3.34 -3.40 -3.40
C HIS A 138 -4.66 -2.66 -3.10
N PRO A 139 -5.02 -1.55 -3.80
CA PRO A 139 -4.26 -0.85 -4.83
C PRO A 139 -2.94 -0.28 -4.30
N PHE A 140 -1.87 -0.32 -5.10
CA PHE A 140 -0.55 0.06 -4.64
C PHE A 140 -0.44 1.58 -4.43
N ASN A 141 -0.32 1.99 -3.17
CA ASN A 141 -0.07 3.36 -2.78
C ASN A 141 1.04 3.35 -1.72
N VAL A 142 2.14 4.06 -1.99
CA VAL A 142 3.37 4.04 -1.20
C VAL A 142 4.04 5.41 -1.14
N GLU A 143 4.74 5.65 -0.04
CA GLU A 143 5.81 6.64 0.06
C GLU A 143 7.13 5.97 0.46
N ALA A 144 8.26 6.59 0.12
CA ALA A 144 9.55 6.19 0.67
C ALA A 144 9.66 6.59 2.16
N PRO A 145 10.55 5.96 2.94
CA PRO A 145 10.89 6.46 4.27
C PRO A 145 11.55 7.84 4.14
N LEU A 146 11.16 8.80 5.00
CA LEU A 146 11.45 10.23 4.82
C LEU A 146 12.93 10.57 4.70
N THR A 147 13.80 9.98 5.53
CA THR A 147 15.25 10.24 5.48
C THR A 147 15.89 9.63 4.21
N PRO A 148 15.72 8.32 3.89
CA PRO A 148 16.14 7.76 2.60
C PRO A 148 15.67 8.53 1.34
N LEU A 149 14.47 9.13 1.35
CA LEU A 149 14.01 9.99 0.26
C LEU A 149 14.86 11.27 0.12
N TYR A 150 15.20 11.91 1.25
CA TYR A 150 16.04 13.10 1.30
C TYR A 150 17.50 12.79 0.95
N ASP A 151 18.01 11.65 1.39
CA ASP A 151 19.41 11.24 1.23
C ASP A 151 19.78 10.87 -0.23
N GLN A 152 18.78 10.66 -1.10
CA GLN A 152 18.99 10.60 -2.55
C GLN A 152 19.25 11.98 -3.20
N GLY A 153 19.06 13.07 -2.45
CA GLY A 153 19.27 14.43 -2.93
C GLY A 153 18.19 14.88 -3.91
N PHE A 154 18.59 15.66 -4.92
CA PHE A 154 17.64 16.39 -5.77
C PHE A 154 16.76 15.50 -6.66
N LEU A 155 17.25 14.34 -7.09
CA LEU A 155 16.53 13.40 -7.96
C LEU A 155 16.32 12.07 -7.24
N THR A 156 15.06 11.68 -7.07
CA THR A 156 14.65 10.40 -6.50
C THR A 156 14.87 9.29 -7.53
N THR A 157 15.41 8.14 -7.11
CA THR A 157 15.51 6.95 -7.98
C THR A 157 14.14 6.32 -8.22
N LEU A 158 14.05 5.45 -9.22
CA LEU A 158 12.87 4.61 -9.44
C LEU A 158 12.48 3.80 -8.19
N ASN A 159 13.45 3.35 -7.40
CA ASN A 159 13.23 2.56 -6.18
C ASN A 159 12.41 3.28 -5.12
N LEU A 160 12.63 4.60 -4.94
CA LEU A 160 12.02 5.38 -3.87
C LEU A 160 10.98 6.40 -4.36
N HIS A 161 10.70 6.47 -5.67
CA HIS A 161 9.65 7.36 -6.16
C HIS A 161 8.27 6.90 -5.66
N TYR A 162 7.52 7.80 -5.01
CA TYR A 162 6.20 7.50 -4.47
C TYR A 162 5.24 7.00 -5.57
N VAL A 163 4.33 6.08 -5.22
CA VAL A 163 3.29 5.59 -6.15
C VAL A 163 1.92 5.91 -5.58
N ARG A 164 1.02 6.38 -6.45
CA ARG A 164 -0.42 6.43 -6.22
C ARG A 164 -1.10 5.70 -7.37
N ASN A 165 -1.72 4.56 -7.09
CA ASN A 165 -2.65 3.88 -7.99
C ASN A 165 -4.06 3.91 -7.39
N HIS A 166 -5.06 4.24 -8.21
CA HIS A 166 -6.48 4.15 -7.82
C HIS A 166 -7.02 2.72 -7.91
N GLY A 167 -6.36 1.83 -8.68
CA GLY A 167 -6.73 0.43 -8.88
C GLY A 167 -5.58 -0.38 -9.51
N PRO A 168 -5.89 -1.43 -10.31
CA PRO A 168 -4.94 -2.21 -11.11
C PRO A 168 -4.04 -1.36 -12.02
N VAL A 169 -2.78 -1.76 -12.14
CA VAL A 169 -1.87 -1.26 -13.18
C VAL A 169 -2.24 -1.93 -14.52
N PRO A 170 -2.46 -1.17 -15.61
CA PRO A 170 -2.59 -1.73 -16.96
C PRO A 170 -1.34 -2.53 -17.36
N GLN A 171 -1.54 -3.78 -17.80
CA GLN A 171 -0.45 -4.59 -18.31
C GLN A 171 -0.12 -4.17 -19.75
N VAL A 172 1.12 -3.75 -19.98
CA VAL A 172 1.65 -3.38 -21.30
C VAL A 172 2.91 -4.18 -21.56
N HIS A 173 2.87 -5.06 -22.56
CA HIS A 173 4.03 -5.82 -23.00
C HIS A 173 4.94 -4.96 -23.89
N ASP A 174 6.24 -5.24 -23.85
CA ASP A 174 7.26 -4.49 -24.59
C ASP A 174 7.04 -4.50 -26.11
N ALA A 175 6.57 -5.62 -26.66
CA ALA A 175 6.22 -5.75 -28.07
C ALA A 175 5.06 -4.80 -28.49
N ASP A 176 4.12 -4.52 -27.57
CA ASP A 176 2.97 -3.66 -27.83
C ASP A 176 3.26 -2.18 -27.51
N ALA A 177 4.32 -1.90 -26.72
CA ALA A 177 4.59 -0.59 -26.15
C ALA A 177 4.88 0.50 -27.21
N LEU A 178 5.58 0.17 -28.29
CA LEU A 178 5.85 1.11 -29.40
C LEU A 178 4.59 1.40 -30.23
N SER A 179 3.68 0.41 -30.35
CA SER A 179 2.39 0.56 -31.02
C SER A 179 1.30 1.25 -30.18
N TRP A 180 1.60 1.59 -28.92
CA TRP A 180 0.67 2.25 -28.01
C TRP A 180 0.19 3.59 -28.57
N SER A 181 -1.10 3.65 -28.91
CA SER A 181 -1.74 4.82 -29.50
C SER A 181 -2.46 5.71 -28.47
N PHE A 182 -2.56 7.00 -28.76
CA PHE A 182 -3.47 7.94 -28.07
C PHE A 182 -4.08 8.94 -29.06
N THR A 183 -5.21 9.54 -28.69
CA THR A 183 -5.91 10.57 -29.48
C THR A 183 -5.71 11.98 -28.94
N ILE A 184 -5.72 12.98 -29.82
CA ILE A 184 -6.01 14.38 -29.49
C ILE A 184 -7.24 14.81 -30.29
N GLU A 185 -8.32 15.17 -29.60
CA GLU A 185 -9.65 15.35 -30.18
C GLU A 185 -10.49 16.44 -29.45
N GLY A 186 -11.77 16.58 -29.80
CA GLY A 186 -12.66 17.62 -29.27
C GLY A 186 -12.57 18.93 -30.06
N LEU A 187 -12.46 20.07 -29.37
CA LEU A 187 -12.46 21.42 -29.97
C LEU A 187 -11.14 21.78 -30.70
N CYS A 188 -10.85 21.05 -31.76
CA CYS A 188 -9.66 21.18 -32.62
C CYS A 188 -10.06 21.08 -34.11
N SER A 189 -9.26 21.64 -35.02
CA SER A 189 -9.54 21.57 -36.46
C SER A 189 -9.04 20.28 -37.13
N SER A 190 -8.11 19.58 -36.48
CA SER A 190 -7.43 18.42 -37.04
C SER A 190 -7.15 17.40 -35.94
N PRO A 191 -8.15 16.60 -35.54
CA PRO A 191 -7.94 15.51 -34.58
C PRO A 191 -6.83 14.57 -35.08
N ILE A 192 -5.93 14.18 -34.18
CA ILE A 192 -4.80 13.30 -34.51
C ILE A 192 -4.78 12.07 -33.61
N THR A 193 -4.36 10.94 -34.19
CA THR A 193 -3.96 9.74 -33.46
C THR A 193 -2.45 9.59 -33.65
N LEU A 194 -1.71 9.38 -32.57
CA LEU A 194 -0.27 9.15 -32.59
C LEU A 194 0.06 7.88 -31.80
N THR A 195 1.06 7.13 -32.24
CA THR A 195 1.68 6.02 -31.51
C THR A 195 2.92 6.51 -30.75
N LEU A 196 3.42 5.74 -29.78
CA LEU A 196 4.73 6.02 -29.18
C LEU A 196 5.85 6.01 -30.25
N SER A 197 5.77 5.10 -31.23
CA SER A 197 6.70 5.05 -32.36
C SER A 197 6.71 6.35 -33.19
N ASP A 198 5.57 7.04 -33.31
CA ASP A 198 5.54 8.38 -33.92
C ASP A 198 6.30 9.40 -33.05
N LEU A 199 6.04 9.43 -31.73
CA LEU A 199 6.61 10.41 -30.80
C LEU A 199 8.14 10.35 -30.71
N ILE A 200 8.72 9.15 -30.82
CA ILE A 200 10.18 8.93 -30.73
C ILE A 200 10.89 8.94 -32.10
N SER A 201 10.15 9.23 -33.18
CA SER A 201 10.74 9.32 -34.53
C SER A 201 11.43 10.67 -34.76
N SER A 202 12.35 10.71 -35.73
CA SER A 202 13.06 11.92 -36.17
C SER A 202 12.14 13.06 -36.66
N ARG A 203 10.83 12.80 -36.82
CA ARG A 203 9.79 13.83 -37.04
C ARG A 203 9.69 14.84 -35.90
N PHE A 204 9.95 14.42 -34.66
CA PHE A 204 9.75 15.23 -33.45
C PHE A 204 11.01 15.41 -32.60
N GLU A 205 12.15 14.87 -33.04
CA GLU A 205 13.41 14.81 -32.29
C GLU A 205 13.87 16.17 -31.74
N GLU A 206 13.76 17.26 -32.51
CA GLU A 206 14.14 18.61 -32.06
C GLU A 206 13.17 19.25 -31.06
N GLU A 207 11.93 18.74 -30.99
CA GLU A 207 10.88 19.20 -30.08
C GLU A 207 10.88 18.43 -28.75
N VAL A 208 11.66 17.35 -28.63
CA VAL A 208 11.78 16.57 -27.38
C VAL A 208 12.52 17.40 -26.33
N VAL A 209 11.93 17.52 -25.14
CA VAL A 209 12.48 18.27 -24.00
C VAL A 209 12.76 17.36 -22.82
N SER A 210 13.79 17.72 -22.04
CA SER A 210 14.17 17.08 -20.78
C SER A 210 14.29 18.13 -19.67
N TYR A 211 13.61 17.94 -18.54
CA TYR A 211 13.82 18.76 -17.33
C TYR A 211 13.34 18.06 -16.05
N PRO A 212 13.87 18.45 -14.88
CA PRO A 212 13.41 17.93 -13.60
C PRO A 212 12.01 18.46 -13.25
N VAL A 213 11.18 17.62 -12.63
CA VAL A 213 9.87 18.00 -12.07
C VAL A 213 9.65 17.28 -10.76
N THR A 214 9.24 18.00 -9.72
CA THR A 214 8.74 17.40 -8.47
C THR A 214 7.27 17.08 -8.60
N LEU A 215 6.92 15.80 -8.54
CA LEU A 215 5.53 15.35 -8.42
C LEU A 215 5.17 15.26 -6.93
N VAL A 216 4.01 15.82 -6.56
CA VAL A 216 3.49 15.81 -5.19
C VAL A 216 2.08 15.22 -5.16
N CYS A 217 1.83 14.27 -4.27
CA CYS A 217 0.49 13.75 -4.01
C CYS A 217 -0.36 14.81 -3.29
N ALA A 218 -1.59 15.04 -3.74
CA ALA A 218 -2.56 15.90 -3.05
C ALA A 218 -2.80 15.48 -1.58
N GLY A 219 -2.55 14.21 -1.26
CA GLY A 219 -2.62 13.64 0.08
C GLY A 219 -1.35 13.72 0.92
N ASN A 220 -0.26 14.36 0.46
CA ASN A 220 0.96 14.52 1.27
C ASN A 220 0.63 15.16 2.64
N ARG A 221 1.29 14.71 3.70
CA ARG A 221 1.05 15.10 5.11
C ARG A 221 -0.38 14.84 5.63
N ARG A 222 -1.17 13.95 4.99
CA ARG A 222 -2.54 13.62 5.44
C ARG A 222 -2.62 13.02 6.84
N LYS A 223 -1.63 12.23 7.28
CA LYS A 223 -1.74 11.55 8.58
C LYS A 223 -1.87 12.55 9.73
N GLU A 224 -1.23 13.71 9.64
CA GLU A 224 -1.40 14.82 10.59
C GLU A 224 -2.88 15.21 10.72
N GLN A 225 -3.58 15.45 9.61
CA GLN A 225 -5.02 15.74 9.63
C GLN A 225 -5.83 14.59 10.24
N ASN A 226 -5.48 13.33 9.91
CA ASN A 226 -6.12 12.15 10.47
C ASN A 226 -5.91 11.99 11.99
N GLN A 227 -4.87 12.56 12.59
CA GLN A 227 -4.72 12.59 14.06
C GLN A 227 -5.69 13.57 14.70
N VAL A 228 -5.84 14.77 14.12
CA VAL A 228 -6.80 15.79 14.58
C VAL A 228 -8.23 15.27 14.45
N ARG A 229 -8.66 14.93 13.23
CA ARG A 229 -9.98 14.37 12.92
C ARG A 229 -9.86 13.42 11.73
N LYS A 230 -10.39 12.19 11.82
CA LYS A 230 -10.26 11.20 10.75
C LYS A 230 -10.93 11.70 9.46
N SER A 231 -10.14 11.81 8.38
CA SER A 231 -10.61 12.09 7.02
C SER A 231 -10.93 10.79 6.27
N LYS A 232 -11.58 10.90 5.10
CA LYS A 232 -11.82 9.76 4.19
C LYS A 232 -10.53 9.19 3.57
N GLY A 233 -9.40 9.90 3.65
CA GLY A 233 -8.16 9.49 3.01
C GLY A 233 -7.24 8.61 3.87
N PHE A 234 -6.52 7.70 3.20
CA PHE A 234 -5.45 6.88 3.79
C PHE A 234 -4.21 7.73 4.16
N SER A 235 -3.50 7.31 5.20
CA SER A 235 -2.53 8.13 5.92
C SER A 235 -1.14 8.18 5.27
N TRP A 236 -0.89 9.20 4.43
CA TRP A 236 0.47 9.62 4.05
C TRP A 236 1.17 10.32 5.21
N GLY A 237 2.47 10.06 5.37
CA GLY A 237 3.42 10.91 6.08
C GLY A 237 3.84 12.11 5.21
N ALA A 238 5.09 12.54 5.37
CA ALA A 238 5.65 13.70 4.68
C ALA A 238 6.52 13.33 3.46
N ALA A 239 6.42 12.10 2.95
CA ALA A 239 7.18 11.61 1.80
C ALA A 239 6.28 11.29 0.58
N GLY A 240 5.06 11.83 0.55
CA GLY A 240 4.14 11.74 -0.59
C GLY A 240 4.51 12.63 -1.78
N LEU A 241 5.80 12.71 -2.10
CA LEU A 241 6.40 13.47 -3.19
C LEU A 241 7.72 12.83 -3.64
N SER A 242 8.13 13.10 -4.87
CA SER A 242 9.42 12.69 -5.44
C SER A 242 9.77 13.54 -6.65
N THR A 243 11.03 13.57 -7.03
CA THR A 243 11.54 14.40 -8.14
C THR A 243 12.29 13.54 -9.14
N SER A 244 12.11 13.79 -10.43
CA SER A 244 12.78 13.03 -11.49
C SER A 244 12.96 13.90 -12.73
N LEU A 245 13.94 13.53 -13.57
CA LEU A 245 14.01 14.04 -14.94
C LEU A 245 12.92 13.36 -15.77
N TRP A 246 12.13 14.14 -16.49
CA TRP A 246 11.12 13.65 -17.41
C TRP A 246 11.51 14.06 -18.83
N THR A 247 11.36 13.14 -19.79
CA THR A 247 11.68 13.38 -21.19
C THR A 247 10.50 13.01 -22.08
N GLY A 248 10.13 13.95 -22.94
CA GLY A 248 8.91 13.87 -23.73
C GLY A 248 8.68 15.08 -24.62
N LEU A 249 7.47 15.17 -25.18
CA LEU A 249 7.07 16.28 -26.06
C LEU A 249 6.21 17.32 -25.32
N PRO A 250 6.46 18.63 -25.51
CA PRO A 250 5.63 19.69 -24.93
C PRO A 250 4.16 19.55 -25.34
N LEU A 251 3.26 19.64 -24.36
CA LEU A 251 1.83 19.49 -24.59
C LEU A 251 1.30 20.59 -25.52
N GLY A 252 1.71 21.85 -25.30
CA GLY A 252 1.30 22.99 -26.14
C GLY A 252 1.70 22.84 -27.61
N TYR A 253 2.81 22.16 -27.91
CA TYR A 253 3.22 21.84 -29.28
C TYR A 253 2.24 20.84 -29.92
N LEU A 254 1.94 19.74 -29.24
CA LEU A 254 1.00 18.72 -29.74
C LEU A 254 -0.43 19.24 -29.87
N LEU A 255 -0.86 20.15 -28.98
CA LEU A 255 -2.14 20.85 -29.12
C LEU A 255 -2.15 21.85 -30.28
N SER A 256 -1.01 22.49 -30.57
CA SER A 256 -0.87 23.34 -31.77
C SER A 256 -0.95 22.51 -33.05
N LEU A 257 -0.29 21.33 -33.08
CA LEU A 257 -0.31 20.39 -34.20
C LEU A 257 -1.73 19.87 -34.52
N ALA A 258 -2.59 19.68 -33.51
CA ALA A 258 -4.00 19.32 -33.71
C ALA A 258 -4.90 20.50 -34.14
N GLY A 259 -4.38 21.72 -34.19
CA GLY A 259 -5.14 22.93 -34.56
C GLY A 259 -6.21 23.29 -33.53
N VAL A 260 -5.85 23.34 -32.24
CA VAL A 260 -6.77 23.63 -31.14
C VAL A 260 -7.27 25.07 -31.14
N ASP A 261 -8.61 25.27 -31.13
CA ASP A 261 -9.22 26.60 -31.13
C ASP A 261 -9.34 27.16 -29.70
N SER A 262 -8.28 27.81 -29.22
CA SER A 262 -8.18 28.41 -27.87
C SER A 262 -9.25 29.47 -27.56
N ARG A 263 -9.94 30.01 -28.57
CA ARG A 263 -11.09 30.91 -28.39
C ARG A 263 -12.30 30.14 -27.89
N LYS A 264 -12.49 28.90 -28.34
CA LYS A 264 -13.58 28.00 -27.95
C LYS A 264 -13.18 27.12 -26.76
N GLY A 265 -12.10 26.36 -26.89
CA GLY A 265 -11.56 25.50 -25.82
C GLY A 265 -11.17 26.31 -24.60
N LYS A 266 -11.36 25.74 -23.41
CA LYS A 266 -10.98 26.32 -22.10
C LYS A 266 -10.30 25.29 -21.19
N PHE A 267 -10.51 24.00 -21.45
CA PHE A 267 -9.92 22.89 -20.71
C PHE A 267 -9.36 21.83 -21.66
N VAL A 268 -8.30 21.16 -21.20
CA VAL A 268 -7.76 19.93 -21.76
C VAL A 268 -8.14 18.81 -20.80
N HIS A 269 -8.85 17.79 -21.29
CA HIS A 269 -9.15 16.58 -20.52
C HIS A 269 -8.12 15.51 -20.89
N PHE A 270 -7.75 14.68 -19.92
CA PHE A 270 -6.88 13.52 -20.09
C PHE A 270 -7.60 12.27 -19.59
N GLU A 271 -7.43 11.14 -20.27
CA GLU A 271 -7.97 9.84 -19.86
C GLU A 271 -6.89 8.75 -19.96
N GLY A 272 -6.76 7.96 -18.89
CA GLY A 272 -5.84 6.82 -18.79
C GLY A 272 -6.45 5.50 -19.26
N ALA A 273 -5.66 4.42 -19.23
CA ALA A 273 -6.08 3.06 -19.56
C ALA A 273 -6.49 2.21 -18.35
N ASP A 274 -6.35 2.71 -17.12
CA ASP A 274 -6.68 1.99 -15.90
C ASP A 274 -8.20 1.87 -15.72
N ALA A 275 -8.72 0.65 -15.84
CA ALA A 275 -10.12 0.34 -15.65
C ALA A 275 -10.45 0.29 -14.14
N LEU A 276 -11.06 1.37 -13.62
CA LEU A 276 -11.44 1.51 -12.22
C LEU A 276 -12.95 1.34 -12.03
N PRO A 277 -13.46 1.14 -10.79
CA PRO A 277 -14.88 0.93 -10.53
C PRO A 277 -15.83 2.02 -11.03
N ASN A 278 -15.35 3.26 -11.19
CA ASN A 278 -16.15 4.39 -11.72
C ASN A 278 -15.73 4.80 -13.15
N GLY A 279 -15.21 3.85 -13.93
CA GLY A 279 -14.66 4.08 -15.28
C GLY A 279 -13.16 4.37 -15.28
N TYR A 280 -12.62 4.78 -16.44
CA TYR A 280 -11.20 5.11 -16.57
C TYR A 280 -10.82 6.34 -15.75
N TYR A 281 -9.56 6.40 -15.26
CA TYR A 281 -9.08 7.60 -14.59
C TYR A 281 -9.04 8.78 -15.55
N GLY A 282 -9.73 9.87 -15.20
CA GLY A 282 -9.79 11.06 -16.05
C GLY A 282 -9.94 12.35 -15.26
N THR A 283 -9.40 13.42 -15.82
CA THR A 283 -9.35 14.75 -15.20
C THR A 283 -9.11 15.82 -16.27
N SER A 284 -9.30 17.09 -15.92
CA SER A 284 -8.91 18.22 -16.78
C SER A 284 -7.83 19.11 -16.16
N VAL A 285 -7.21 19.94 -17.01
CA VAL A 285 -6.49 21.19 -16.68
C VAL A 285 -6.97 22.33 -17.59
N LYS A 286 -6.67 23.58 -17.24
CA LYS A 286 -7.01 24.74 -18.09
C LYS A 286 -6.19 24.73 -19.38
N LEU A 287 -6.83 25.00 -20.52
CA LEU A 287 -6.17 25.06 -21.83
C LEU A 287 -5.12 26.17 -21.88
N SER A 288 -5.37 27.32 -21.26
CA SER A 288 -4.37 28.38 -21.17
C SER A 288 -3.10 27.91 -20.45
N HIS A 289 -3.21 27.06 -19.42
CA HIS A 289 -2.05 26.52 -18.70
C HIS A 289 -1.32 25.43 -19.50
N ALA A 290 -2.01 24.71 -20.40
CA ALA A 290 -1.43 23.66 -21.24
C ALA A 290 -0.77 24.20 -22.52
N MET A 291 -1.16 25.39 -22.97
CA MET A 291 -0.56 26.13 -24.08
C MET A 291 0.55 27.09 -23.64
N ASP A 292 0.60 27.43 -22.36
CA ASP A 292 1.60 28.31 -21.74
C ASP A 292 2.95 27.58 -21.65
N PRO A 293 4.01 28.06 -22.36
CA PRO A 293 5.33 27.46 -22.28
C PRO A 293 5.80 27.36 -20.84
N GLU A 294 5.72 28.42 -20.03
CA GLU A 294 6.29 28.52 -18.68
C GLU A 294 5.82 27.42 -17.74
N ARG A 295 4.65 26.82 -17.98
CA ARG A 295 4.09 25.76 -17.13
C ARG A 295 4.59 24.36 -17.46
N GLY A 296 5.39 24.19 -18.50
CA GLY A 296 6.21 22.99 -18.72
C GLY A 296 5.46 21.67 -18.82
N MET A 297 4.20 21.69 -19.27
CA MET A 297 3.42 20.46 -19.42
C MET A 297 3.92 19.63 -20.60
N MET A 298 4.14 18.32 -20.41
CA MET A 298 4.62 17.42 -21.45
C MET A 298 3.88 16.08 -21.47
N ILE A 299 3.97 15.35 -22.58
CA ILE A 299 3.70 13.91 -22.63
C ILE A 299 5.04 13.17 -22.60
N SER A 300 5.28 12.39 -21.54
CA SER A 300 6.57 11.77 -21.21
C SER A 300 6.53 10.25 -21.42
N TRP A 301 7.64 9.70 -21.92
CA TRP A 301 7.87 8.24 -22.09
C TRP A 301 9.17 7.75 -21.42
N LEU A 302 10.07 8.66 -21.05
CA LEU A 302 11.18 8.36 -20.12
C LEU A 302 10.93 8.98 -18.74
N MET A 303 11.61 8.41 -17.75
CA MET A 303 11.74 8.87 -16.38
C MET A 303 13.18 8.57 -15.93
N ASN A 304 13.95 9.58 -15.53
CA ASN A 304 15.37 9.46 -15.18
C ASN A 304 16.22 8.79 -16.29
N GLY A 305 15.84 8.96 -17.56
CA GLY A 305 16.50 8.35 -18.72
C GLY A 305 16.12 6.90 -19.02
N LEU A 306 15.29 6.28 -18.19
CA LEU A 306 14.78 4.92 -18.38
C LEU A 306 13.34 4.94 -18.93
N PRO A 307 12.89 3.92 -19.66
CA PRO A 307 11.49 3.76 -20.03
C PRO A 307 10.56 3.79 -18.81
N LEU A 308 9.34 4.34 -18.95
CA LEU A 308 8.40 4.38 -17.84
C LEU A 308 8.15 2.99 -17.22
N HIS A 309 8.37 2.91 -15.91
CA HIS A 309 7.95 1.77 -15.09
C HIS A 309 6.40 1.65 -15.05
N PRO A 310 5.80 0.44 -14.97
CA PRO A 310 4.34 0.30 -14.99
C PRO A 310 3.60 1.13 -13.95
N ASP A 311 4.07 1.20 -12.70
CA ASP A 311 3.48 2.05 -11.65
C ASP A 311 3.53 3.56 -11.94
N HIS A 312 4.45 3.99 -12.82
CA HIS A 312 4.61 5.38 -13.23
C HIS A 312 4.03 5.69 -14.61
N GLY A 313 3.39 4.73 -15.28
CA GLY A 313 2.55 4.98 -16.46
C GLY A 313 2.97 4.30 -17.77
N LYS A 314 3.70 3.18 -17.74
CA LYS A 314 4.18 2.48 -18.96
C LYS A 314 3.08 2.35 -20.04
N PRO A 315 3.29 2.81 -21.28
CA PRO A 315 4.53 3.37 -21.84
C PRO A 315 4.51 4.90 -21.95
N LEU A 316 3.39 5.56 -21.63
CA LEU A 316 3.16 6.98 -21.93
C LEU A 316 2.29 7.66 -20.84
N ARG A 317 2.68 8.87 -20.41
CA ARG A 317 1.94 9.67 -19.41
C ARG A 317 1.95 11.16 -19.70
N VAL A 318 1.07 11.91 -19.03
CA VAL A 318 1.19 13.36 -18.86
C VAL A 318 2.07 13.67 -17.65
N ILE A 319 2.89 14.73 -17.76
CA ILE A 319 3.61 15.37 -16.65
C ILE A 319 3.23 16.86 -16.62
N ILE A 320 2.86 17.33 -15.42
CA ILE A 320 2.34 18.68 -15.17
C ILE A 320 3.08 19.30 -13.99
N PRO A 321 4.11 20.13 -14.23
CA PRO A 321 4.85 20.84 -13.19
C PRO A 321 3.99 21.72 -12.29
N GLY A 322 4.39 21.83 -11.02
CA GLY A 322 3.74 22.72 -10.04
C GLY A 322 2.29 22.38 -9.68
N MET A 323 1.70 21.32 -10.23
CA MET A 323 0.36 20.83 -9.90
C MET A 323 0.41 19.53 -9.10
N ILE A 324 -0.70 19.17 -8.43
CA ILE A 324 -0.81 17.85 -7.82
C ILE A 324 -0.66 16.72 -8.85
N GLY A 325 0.02 15.65 -8.47
CA GLY A 325 0.27 14.48 -9.33
C GLY A 325 -1.01 13.78 -9.84
N GLY A 326 -2.17 14.06 -9.23
CA GLY A 326 -3.49 13.62 -9.73
C GLY A 326 -3.91 14.28 -11.05
N ARG A 327 -3.26 15.35 -11.52
CA ARG A 327 -3.48 15.90 -12.88
C ARG A 327 -2.53 15.30 -13.92
N SER A 328 -1.39 14.75 -13.49
CA SER A 328 -0.38 14.08 -14.33
C SER A 328 -0.78 12.63 -14.67
N VAL A 329 -1.84 12.48 -15.48
CA VAL A 329 -2.46 11.18 -15.83
C VAL A 329 -1.46 10.17 -16.41
N LYS A 330 -1.54 8.92 -15.93
CA LYS A 330 -0.72 7.78 -16.35
C LYS A 330 -1.44 6.94 -17.42
N TRP A 331 -0.68 6.13 -18.16
CA TRP A 331 -1.21 5.17 -19.14
C TRP A 331 -2.12 5.86 -20.17
N LEU A 332 -1.65 6.99 -20.71
CA LEU A 332 -2.48 7.95 -21.46
C LEU A 332 -3.09 7.35 -22.73
N LYS A 333 -4.40 7.53 -22.91
CA LYS A 333 -5.16 7.10 -24.11
C LYS A 333 -5.85 8.23 -24.86
N LYS A 334 -6.29 9.31 -24.20
CA LYS A 334 -7.00 10.43 -24.85
C LYS A 334 -6.59 11.78 -24.29
N ILE A 335 -6.60 12.78 -25.17
CA ILE A 335 -6.55 14.20 -24.87
C ILE A 335 -7.77 14.85 -25.55
N VAL A 336 -8.69 15.43 -24.79
CA VAL A 336 -9.94 16.00 -25.34
C VAL A 336 -10.06 17.48 -25.00
N ILE A 337 -10.20 18.35 -25.99
CA ILE A 337 -10.38 19.79 -25.76
C ILE A 337 -11.85 20.13 -25.59
N SER A 338 -12.14 20.81 -24.49
CA SER A 338 -13.49 21.12 -24.00
C SER A 338 -13.63 22.60 -23.64
N ASP A 339 -14.85 23.12 -23.67
CA ASP A 339 -15.22 24.45 -23.16
C ASP A 339 -15.38 24.49 -21.63
N ARG A 340 -15.46 23.32 -21.00
CA ARG A 340 -15.76 23.10 -19.56
C ARG A 340 -14.85 22.03 -18.92
N PRO A 341 -14.77 21.95 -17.57
CA PRO A 341 -14.00 20.93 -16.85
C PRO A 341 -14.40 19.49 -17.20
N SER A 342 -13.67 18.52 -16.66
CA SER A 342 -13.98 17.10 -16.88
C SER A 342 -15.13 16.64 -15.98
N GLU A 343 -16.15 16.05 -16.59
CA GLU A 343 -17.25 15.40 -15.87
C GLU A 343 -16.89 13.98 -15.39
N ASN A 344 -15.62 13.56 -15.52
CA ASN A 344 -15.15 12.26 -15.02
C ASN A 344 -15.29 12.18 -13.49
N TRP A 345 -15.71 11.01 -12.99
CA TRP A 345 -15.96 10.77 -11.56
C TRP A 345 -14.76 11.14 -10.68
N TYR A 346 -13.53 10.83 -11.12
CA TYR A 346 -12.29 11.10 -10.39
C TYR A 346 -11.83 12.57 -10.45
N HIS A 347 -12.43 13.38 -11.32
CA HIS A 347 -12.27 14.84 -11.31
C HIS A 347 -13.24 15.51 -10.32
N ILE A 348 -14.45 14.96 -10.17
CA ILE A 348 -15.50 15.50 -9.31
C ILE A 348 -15.28 15.07 -7.84
N TYR A 349 -15.19 13.77 -7.57
CA TYR A 349 -15.27 13.21 -6.21
C TYR A 349 -13.91 12.87 -5.55
N ASP A 350 -12.80 13.19 -6.21
CA ASP A 350 -11.44 13.09 -5.67
C ASP A 350 -10.63 14.36 -6.01
N ASN A 351 -9.49 14.58 -5.35
CA ASN A 351 -8.59 15.70 -5.60
C ASN A 351 -9.25 17.09 -5.43
N ARG A 352 -10.04 17.27 -4.35
CA ARG A 352 -10.65 18.53 -3.93
C ARG A 352 -10.37 18.88 -2.46
N VAL A 353 -10.25 20.18 -2.16
CA VAL A 353 -10.24 20.71 -0.78
C VAL A 353 -11.61 21.34 -0.51
N LEU A 354 -12.50 20.56 0.08
CA LEU A 354 -13.82 21.05 0.50
C LEU A 354 -13.73 21.94 1.75
N PRO A 355 -14.69 22.86 1.98
CA PRO A 355 -14.77 23.69 3.17
C PRO A 355 -14.67 22.90 4.50
N THR A 356 -13.95 23.47 5.47
CA THR A 356 -13.70 22.88 6.82
C THR A 356 -14.97 22.49 7.59
N THR A 357 -16.09 23.17 7.30
CA THR A 357 -17.41 22.94 7.90
C THR A 357 -18.02 21.61 7.47
N ILE A 358 -17.66 21.07 6.29
CA ILE A 358 -18.25 19.84 5.76
C ILE A 358 -17.60 18.62 6.42
N SER A 359 -18.43 17.76 7.00
CA SER A 359 -18.01 16.51 7.62
C SER A 359 -17.75 15.37 6.59
N PRO A 360 -17.03 14.30 6.98
CA PRO A 360 -16.96 13.08 6.18
C PRO A 360 -18.34 12.49 5.84
N GLU A 361 -19.32 12.64 6.71
CA GLU A 361 -20.65 12.04 6.53
C GLU A 361 -21.50 12.84 5.55
N GLU A 362 -21.60 14.16 5.76
CA GLU A 362 -22.30 15.07 4.83
C GLU A 362 -21.75 14.96 3.42
N SER A 363 -20.41 14.93 3.27
CA SER A 363 -19.79 14.79 1.95
C SER A 363 -20.10 13.48 1.20
N GLY A 364 -20.73 12.50 1.85
CA GLY A 364 -21.21 11.26 1.23
C GLY A 364 -22.74 11.15 1.11
N ASN A 365 -23.52 12.14 1.54
CA ASN A 365 -24.98 12.02 1.67
C ASN A 365 -25.77 12.08 0.34
N GLY A 366 -25.12 12.39 -0.78
CA GLY A 366 -25.73 12.42 -2.11
C GLY A 366 -26.74 13.55 -2.36
N THR A 367 -26.88 14.54 -1.47
CA THR A 367 -27.84 15.65 -1.68
C THR A 367 -27.46 16.51 -2.88
N GLU A 368 -28.46 17.15 -3.50
CA GLU A 368 -28.24 18.02 -4.67
C GLU A 368 -27.27 19.18 -4.36
N GLU A 369 -27.29 19.69 -3.12
CA GLU A 369 -26.33 20.68 -2.63
C GLU A 369 -24.91 20.12 -2.54
N MET A 370 -24.72 18.92 -1.99
CA MET A 370 -23.40 18.29 -1.94
C MET A 370 -22.89 17.92 -3.33
N VAL A 371 -23.74 17.52 -4.28
CA VAL A 371 -23.35 17.30 -5.68
C VAL A 371 -22.92 18.62 -6.33
N LYS A 372 -23.60 19.74 -6.06
CA LYS A 372 -23.16 21.07 -6.53
C LYS A 372 -21.81 21.47 -5.93
N ILE A 373 -21.58 21.23 -4.64
CA ILE A 373 -20.31 21.49 -3.96
C ILE A 373 -19.18 20.63 -4.54
N TRP A 374 -19.41 19.34 -4.79
CA TRP A 374 -18.43 18.46 -5.43
C TRP A 374 -18.11 18.88 -6.87
N LYS A 375 -19.06 19.46 -7.62
CA LYS A 375 -18.84 20.02 -8.96
C LYS A 375 -18.29 21.46 -8.96
N ASP A 376 -18.10 22.10 -7.81
CA ASP A 376 -17.61 23.46 -7.73
C ASP A 376 -16.09 23.52 -7.90
N GLU A 377 -15.64 24.07 -9.03
CA GLU A 377 -14.23 24.20 -9.39
C GLU A 377 -13.43 25.10 -8.44
N ARG A 378 -14.07 25.88 -7.57
CA ARG A 378 -13.38 26.62 -6.50
C ARG A 378 -12.71 25.69 -5.48
N TYR A 379 -13.11 24.42 -5.42
CA TYR A 379 -12.53 23.40 -4.55
C TYR A 379 -11.65 22.39 -5.31
N ALA A 380 -11.60 22.43 -6.64
CA ALA A 380 -10.74 21.56 -7.45
C ALA A 380 -9.26 21.93 -7.28
N ILE A 381 -8.44 20.96 -6.87
CA ILE A 381 -7.01 21.23 -6.70
C ILE A 381 -6.31 21.21 -8.08
N TYR A 382 -5.53 22.23 -8.36
CA TYR A 382 -4.70 22.35 -9.56
C TYR A 382 -3.24 22.56 -9.15
N ASP A 383 -2.79 23.81 -9.11
CA ASP A 383 -1.48 24.21 -8.59
C ASP A 383 -1.34 23.84 -7.11
N LEU A 384 -0.13 23.46 -6.69
CA LEU A 384 0.21 23.19 -5.29
C LEU A 384 0.21 24.47 -4.43
N ASN A 385 0.04 24.28 -3.12
CA ASN A 385 0.33 25.29 -2.12
C ASN A 385 1.80 25.20 -1.66
N THR A 386 2.31 26.30 -1.12
CA THR A 386 3.63 26.38 -0.48
C THR A 386 3.67 25.44 0.72
N ASN A 387 4.65 24.56 0.81
CA ASN A 387 4.76 23.55 1.86
C ASN A 387 6.23 23.25 2.19
N SER A 388 6.48 22.72 3.39
CA SER A 388 7.81 22.28 3.84
C SER A 388 7.70 21.21 4.92
N ALA A 389 8.78 20.46 5.12
CA ALA A 389 8.93 19.50 6.21
C ALA A 389 10.38 19.50 6.72
N VAL A 390 10.55 19.19 8.01
CA VAL A 390 11.87 18.85 8.60
C VAL A 390 12.17 17.39 8.30
N VAL A 391 13.42 17.09 7.95
CA VAL A 391 13.93 15.71 7.83
C VAL A 391 14.98 15.43 8.90
N TYR A 392 15.93 16.35 9.09
CA TYR A 392 16.91 16.30 10.17
C TYR A 392 16.63 17.40 11.20
N PRO A 393 16.52 17.07 12.50
CA PRO A 393 16.70 15.75 13.09
C PRO A 393 15.55 14.78 12.77
N GLN A 394 15.90 13.50 12.62
CA GLN A 394 14.97 12.42 12.30
C GLN A 394 14.05 12.10 13.49
N HIS A 395 12.98 11.35 13.23
CA HIS A 395 12.14 10.83 14.30
C HIS A 395 12.91 9.82 15.16
N GLU A 396 12.91 10.04 16.48
CA GLU A 396 13.66 9.31 17.50
C GLU A 396 15.20 9.43 17.36
N GLU A 397 15.70 10.37 16.55
CA GLU A 397 17.12 10.75 16.58
C GLU A 397 17.49 11.28 17.96
N THR A 398 18.67 10.90 18.45
CA THR A 398 19.19 11.31 19.76
C THR A 398 20.56 11.97 19.61
N VAL A 399 20.69 13.20 20.12
CA VAL A 399 21.90 14.04 20.02
C VAL A 399 22.43 14.35 21.41
N THR A 400 23.70 14.04 21.68
CA THR A 400 24.34 14.38 22.97
C THR A 400 24.66 15.86 23.06
N ILE A 401 24.30 16.50 24.18
CA ILE A 401 24.68 17.88 24.48
C ILE A 401 26.15 17.90 24.88
N LYS A 402 26.95 18.72 24.20
CA LYS A 402 28.38 18.95 24.46
C LYS A 402 28.70 20.41 24.18
N ASP A 403 29.63 20.99 24.95
CA ASP A 403 30.06 22.38 24.74
C ASP A 403 30.67 22.56 23.35
N GLY A 404 30.29 23.65 22.68
CA GLY A 404 30.72 23.97 21.31
C GLY A 404 30.12 23.08 20.21
N ALA A 405 29.32 22.06 20.52
CA ALA A 405 28.70 21.22 19.50
C ALA A 405 27.62 21.97 18.72
N THR A 406 27.59 21.75 17.41
CA THR A 406 26.58 22.29 16.48
C THR A 406 25.78 21.17 15.84
N TYR A 407 24.52 21.46 15.50
CA TYR A 407 23.64 20.60 14.72
C TYR A 407 23.16 21.35 13.47
N GLU A 408 23.05 20.65 12.34
CA GLU A 408 22.50 21.21 11.10
C GLU A 408 21.07 20.70 10.89
N LEU A 409 20.07 21.55 11.14
CA LEU A 409 18.68 21.28 10.79
C LEU A 409 18.56 21.20 9.27
N LYS A 410 17.79 20.25 8.73
CA LYS A 410 17.60 20.08 7.28
C LYS A 410 16.18 19.70 6.91
N GLY A 411 15.77 20.08 5.71
CA GLY A 411 14.53 19.58 5.11
C GLY A 411 14.34 20.06 3.68
N TYR A 412 13.13 19.80 3.16
CA TYR A 412 12.71 20.27 1.83
C TYR A 412 11.62 21.34 1.95
N ALA A 413 11.43 22.10 0.88
CA ALA A 413 10.23 22.90 0.64
C ALA A 413 9.85 22.90 -0.85
N TYR A 414 8.59 23.19 -1.15
CA TYR A 414 8.09 23.36 -2.52
C TYR A 414 6.94 24.37 -2.55
N ALA A 415 6.62 24.87 -3.73
CA ALA A 415 5.39 25.61 -4.03
C ALA A 415 4.79 25.11 -5.36
N GLY A 416 3.68 25.69 -5.78
CA GLY A 416 2.96 25.27 -6.98
C GLY A 416 2.95 26.28 -8.11
N GLY A 417 2.42 25.87 -9.26
CA GLY A 417 2.19 26.74 -10.42
C GLY A 417 3.43 27.45 -10.97
N GLY A 418 4.62 26.88 -10.76
CA GLY A 418 5.91 27.47 -11.16
C GLY A 418 6.53 28.42 -10.13
N ARG A 419 5.94 28.62 -8.94
CA ARG A 419 6.43 29.65 -8.02
C ARG A 419 7.66 29.24 -7.23
N ARG A 420 8.63 30.14 -7.08
CA ARG A 420 9.82 29.92 -6.24
C ARG A 420 9.50 30.06 -4.76
N VAL A 421 10.00 29.15 -3.92
CA VAL A 421 10.08 29.35 -2.46
C VAL A 421 11.22 30.32 -2.19
N THR A 422 10.94 31.50 -1.63
CA THR A 422 11.93 32.58 -1.44
C THR A 422 12.49 32.67 -0.03
N ARG A 423 11.73 32.19 0.97
CA ARG A 423 12.14 32.21 2.38
C ARG A 423 11.78 30.90 3.07
N MET A 424 12.73 30.39 3.84
CA MET A 424 12.55 29.31 4.80
C MET A 424 12.83 29.85 6.18
N GLU A 425 11.84 29.75 7.07
CA GLU A 425 11.90 30.34 8.40
C GLU A 425 11.74 29.25 9.45
N ILE A 426 12.66 29.25 10.42
CA ILE A 426 12.75 28.28 11.51
C ILE A 426 12.54 29.01 12.85
N SER A 427 11.62 28.52 13.65
CA SER A 427 11.34 28.97 15.02
C SER A 427 11.77 27.91 16.03
N LEU A 428 12.25 28.35 17.19
CA LEU A 428 12.57 27.53 18.36
C LEU A 428 11.76 27.95 19.62
N ASP A 429 10.82 28.89 19.46
CA ASP A 429 10.06 29.50 20.56
C ASP A 429 8.54 29.45 20.33
N GLN A 430 8.08 28.45 19.58
CA GLN A 430 6.68 28.23 19.19
C GLN A 430 6.10 29.26 18.19
N GLY A 431 6.96 30.01 17.49
CA GLY A 431 6.64 30.87 16.35
C GLY A 431 6.63 32.36 16.66
N LYS A 432 7.21 32.78 17.78
CA LYS A 432 7.29 34.18 18.23
C LYS A 432 8.44 34.90 17.54
N THR A 433 9.58 34.24 17.38
CA THR A 433 10.73 34.72 16.60
C THR A 433 11.13 33.69 15.54
N TRP A 434 11.84 34.16 14.51
CA TRP A 434 12.15 33.37 13.31
C TRP A 434 13.58 33.62 12.85
N LEU A 435 14.31 32.52 12.65
CA LEU A 435 15.63 32.48 12.04
C LEU A 435 15.46 32.15 10.56
N LEU A 436 16.23 32.81 9.69
CA LEU A 436 16.22 32.54 8.25
C LEU A 436 17.16 31.36 7.95
N GLY A 437 16.64 30.31 7.34
CA GLY A 437 17.41 29.18 6.84
C GLY A 437 18.03 29.47 5.47
N ASN A 438 19.16 28.82 5.18
CA ASN A 438 19.73 28.81 3.83
C ASN A 438 18.84 27.95 2.92
N ILE A 439 18.73 28.31 1.64
CA ILE A 439 18.00 27.55 0.62
C ILE A 439 18.94 27.20 -0.53
N SER A 440 18.86 25.96 -1.02
CA SER A 440 19.53 25.45 -2.20
C SER A 440 18.50 25.06 -3.26
N TYR A 441 18.74 25.48 -4.49
CA TYR A 441 17.87 25.29 -5.65
C TYR A 441 18.63 24.52 -6.75
N PRO A 442 18.77 23.18 -6.66
CA PRO A 442 19.55 22.45 -7.67
C PRO A 442 18.91 22.43 -9.07
N GLU A 443 17.65 22.87 -9.18
CA GLU A 443 16.97 23.16 -10.46
C GLU A 443 17.68 24.27 -11.27
N ASP A 444 18.27 25.26 -10.60
CA ASP A 444 18.90 26.39 -11.30
C ASP A 444 20.21 26.02 -11.99
N LEU A 445 20.84 24.90 -11.59
CA LEU A 445 21.99 24.31 -12.28
C LEU A 445 21.62 23.78 -13.69
N TYR A 446 20.32 23.59 -13.98
CA TYR A 446 19.82 23.28 -15.32
C TYR A 446 19.42 24.54 -16.10
N ARG A 447 19.17 25.68 -15.43
CA ARG A 447 18.91 26.97 -16.10
C ARG A 447 20.18 27.61 -16.66
N THR A 448 21.35 27.28 -16.09
CA THR A 448 22.65 27.76 -16.57
C THR A 448 23.13 27.08 -17.87
N GLU A 449 22.48 25.99 -18.30
CA GLU A 449 22.96 25.10 -19.36
C GLU A 449 22.27 25.36 -20.71
N THR A 450 22.87 26.17 -21.57
CA THR A 450 22.20 26.68 -22.78
C THR A 450 22.24 25.77 -24.01
N GLU A 451 23.06 24.73 -24.07
CA GLU A 451 23.21 23.88 -25.28
C GLU A 451 23.13 22.36 -25.03
N SER A 452 22.95 21.95 -23.78
CA SER A 452 23.00 20.55 -23.36
C SER A 452 21.69 19.78 -23.68
N ARG A 453 21.82 18.59 -24.27
CA ARG A 453 20.74 17.58 -24.39
C ARG A 453 21.00 16.42 -23.43
N ILE A 454 19.96 15.83 -22.87
CA ILE A 454 20.05 14.63 -22.03
C ILE A 454 18.89 13.68 -22.32
N TYR A 455 19.21 12.39 -22.48
CA TYR A 455 18.26 11.33 -22.85
C TYR A 455 17.45 11.63 -24.12
N GLY A 456 18.12 12.22 -25.12
CA GLY A 456 17.51 12.67 -26.39
C GLY A 456 16.85 14.05 -26.29
N GLY A 457 16.24 14.39 -25.16
CA GLY A 457 15.57 15.68 -24.95
C GLY A 457 16.52 16.86 -24.67
N ARG A 458 16.15 18.03 -25.18
CA ARG A 458 16.82 19.33 -24.99
C ARG A 458 16.56 19.87 -23.57
N LEU A 459 17.57 20.41 -22.88
CA LEU A 459 17.38 21.05 -21.56
C LEU A 459 16.61 22.38 -21.71
N ASP A 460 15.29 22.31 -21.61
CA ASP A 460 14.42 23.45 -21.94
C ASP A 460 14.26 24.49 -20.81
N LEU A 461 14.98 24.33 -19.69
CA LEU A 461 14.97 25.30 -18.57
C LEU A 461 15.69 26.61 -18.89
N SER A 462 16.74 26.56 -19.72
CA SER A 462 17.58 27.70 -20.08
C SER A 462 17.10 28.40 -21.36
N GLN A 463 16.95 27.64 -22.46
CA GLN A 463 16.79 28.19 -23.82
C GLN A 463 15.48 28.94 -24.04
N ASN A 464 14.40 28.51 -23.37
CA ASN A 464 13.11 29.21 -23.41
C ASN A 464 13.01 30.37 -22.39
N GLY A 465 14.07 30.65 -21.62
CA GLY A 465 14.12 31.77 -20.66
C GLY A 465 13.20 31.58 -19.47
N ARG A 466 13.03 30.34 -18.99
CA ARG A 466 12.03 29.99 -17.97
C ARG A 466 12.46 30.43 -16.58
N ASP A 467 11.66 31.28 -15.94
CA ASP A 467 11.84 31.64 -14.53
C ASP A 467 11.10 30.66 -13.59
N ALA A 468 10.08 29.97 -14.10
CA ALA A 468 9.24 29.04 -13.34
C ALA A 468 10.03 27.91 -12.67
N SER A 469 9.82 27.73 -11.36
CA SER A 469 10.37 26.65 -10.54
C SER A 469 9.45 25.43 -10.54
N PHE A 470 9.93 24.32 -11.10
CA PHE A 470 9.22 23.04 -11.22
C PHE A 470 9.54 22.06 -10.10
N CYS A 471 10.55 22.35 -9.27
CA CYS A 471 11.06 21.43 -8.28
C CYS A 471 11.00 21.93 -6.84
N TRP A 472 11.20 20.97 -5.93
CA TRP A 472 11.55 21.23 -4.54
C TRP A 472 12.90 21.96 -4.41
N CYS A 473 13.03 22.71 -3.34
CA CYS A 473 14.29 23.25 -2.86
C CYS A 473 14.65 22.60 -1.52
N PHE A 474 15.95 22.54 -1.24
CA PHE A 474 16.48 22.02 0.02
C PHE A 474 16.82 23.19 0.94
N TRP A 475 16.67 23.03 2.25
CA TRP A 475 17.02 24.06 3.22
C TRP A 475 17.84 23.51 4.38
N SER A 476 18.72 24.35 4.93
CA SER A 476 19.41 24.02 6.18
C SER A 476 19.70 25.22 7.08
N LEU A 477 19.87 24.95 8.37
CA LEU A 477 20.26 25.94 9.38
C LEU A 477 21.16 25.28 10.43
N VAL A 478 22.40 25.76 10.55
CA VAL A 478 23.36 25.32 11.58
C VAL A 478 23.11 26.08 12.88
N LEU A 479 22.99 25.37 13.99
CA LEU A 479 22.70 25.92 15.32
C LEU A 479 23.61 25.28 16.38
N PRO A 480 23.96 25.98 17.47
CA PRO A 480 24.52 25.34 18.67
C PRO A 480 23.53 24.33 19.27
N VAL A 481 24.02 23.17 19.71
CA VAL A 481 23.20 22.16 20.40
C VAL A 481 22.62 22.70 21.71
N SER A 482 23.32 23.63 22.37
CA SER A 482 22.81 24.35 23.55
C SER A 482 21.59 25.24 23.25
N THR A 483 21.47 25.77 22.02
CA THR A 483 20.28 26.51 21.59
C THR A 483 19.09 25.57 21.40
N LEU A 484 19.31 24.38 20.80
CA LEU A 484 18.27 23.34 20.70
C LEU A 484 17.88 22.78 22.08
N ALA A 485 18.84 22.64 23.01
CA ALA A 485 18.57 22.22 24.39
C ALA A 485 17.80 23.26 25.23
N SER A 486 17.73 24.50 24.75
CA SER A 486 16.94 25.58 25.37
C SER A 486 15.52 25.69 24.79
N ALA A 487 15.16 24.83 23.83
CA ALA A 487 13.91 24.89 23.07
C ALA A 487 13.02 23.65 23.31
N SER A 488 11.71 23.83 23.17
CA SER A 488 10.72 22.74 23.27
C SER A 488 10.35 22.13 21.91
N ASP A 489 10.53 22.89 20.82
CA ASP A 489 10.24 22.44 19.46
C ASP A 489 11.14 23.12 18.41
N ILE A 490 11.10 22.54 17.22
CA ILE A 490 11.54 23.14 15.97
C ILE A 490 10.27 23.28 15.12
N VAL A 491 9.96 24.51 14.70
CA VAL A 491 8.77 24.82 13.88
C VAL A 491 9.25 25.49 12.59
N VAL A 492 8.85 24.98 11.43
CA VAL A 492 9.29 25.51 10.13
C VAL A 492 8.13 25.95 9.23
N ARG A 493 8.37 26.99 8.45
CA ARG A 493 7.47 27.49 7.41
C ARG A 493 8.22 27.99 6.18
N ALA A 494 7.64 27.75 5.01
CA ALA A 494 8.03 28.30 3.73
C ALA A 494 7.13 29.49 3.35
N MET A 495 7.69 30.42 2.57
CA MET A 495 6.98 31.51 1.88
C MET A 495 7.45 31.54 0.42
N ASP A 496 6.51 31.67 -0.52
CA ASP A 496 6.82 31.79 -1.96
C ASP A 496 7.01 33.25 -2.41
N GLU A 497 7.41 33.46 -3.66
CA GLU A 497 7.60 34.80 -4.26
C GLU A 497 6.32 35.64 -4.37
N ALA A 498 5.14 35.01 -4.31
CA ALA A 498 3.86 35.70 -4.18
C ALA A 498 3.56 36.11 -2.71
N MET A 499 4.55 35.95 -1.82
CA MET A 499 4.48 36.18 -0.37
C MET A 499 3.47 35.27 0.35
N MET A 500 3.06 34.17 -0.27
CA MET A 500 2.13 33.21 0.32
C MET A 500 2.87 32.27 1.26
N VAL A 501 2.72 32.54 2.55
CA VAL A 501 3.31 31.75 3.65
C VAL A 501 2.42 30.56 4.04
N GLN A 502 3.02 29.48 4.51
CA GLN A 502 2.30 28.39 5.18
C GLN A 502 1.48 28.91 6.37
N PRO A 503 0.23 28.44 6.57
CA PRO A 503 -0.60 28.85 7.71
C PRO A 503 -0.10 28.24 9.01
N ARG A 504 -0.33 28.95 10.12
CA ARG A 504 -0.13 28.39 11.47
C ARG A 504 -1.12 27.25 11.73
N ASP A 505 -2.38 27.48 11.41
CA ASP A 505 -3.47 26.56 11.74
C ASP A 505 -3.78 25.58 10.61
N MET A 506 -4.29 24.41 10.97
CA MET A 506 -4.57 23.34 10.03
C MET A 506 -5.90 23.57 9.31
N TYR A 507 -5.84 23.76 7.99
CA TYR A 507 -7.04 23.66 7.14
C TYR A 507 -7.43 22.19 6.98
N TRP A 508 -8.18 21.66 7.95
CA TRP A 508 -8.69 20.29 7.89
C TRP A 508 -9.70 20.14 6.75
N SER A 509 -9.61 19.07 5.95
CA SER A 509 -10.56 18.81 4.86
C SER A 509 -11.05 17.35 4.81
N VAL A 510 -12.22 17.14 4.21
CA VAL A 510 -12.90 15.84 4.03
C VAL A 510 -11.98 14.73 3.47
N LEU A 511 -11.19 15.06 2.46
CA LEU A 511 -10.24 14.15 1.80
C LEU A 511 -8.84 14.20 2.43
N GLY A 512 -8.62 15.02 3.46
CA GLY A 512 -7.35 15.22 4.12
C GLY A 512 -6.25 15.63 3.13
N MET A 513 -6.52 16.62 2.27
CA MET A 513 -5.63 17.03 1.18
C MET A 513 -5.02 18.41 1.42
N MET A 514 -3.88 18.66 0.76
CA MET A 514 -3.17 19.94 0.75
C MET A 514 -2.72 20.43 2.14
N ASN A 515 -2.43 19.52 3.06
CA ASN A 515 -1.99 19.88 4.41
C ASN A 515 -0.62 20.58 4.37
N ASN A 516 -0.62 21.89 4.63
CA ASN A 516 0.59 22.71 4.63
C ASN A 516 0.75 23.59 5.88
N SER A 517 0.10 23.26 7.00
CA SER A 517 0.37 23.95 8.27
C SER A 517 1.85 23.85 8.67
N TRP A 518 2.33 24.74 9.55
CA TRP A 518 3.74 24.73 9.99
C TRP A 518 4.16 23.34 10.49
N PHE A 519 5.26 22.81 9.95
CA PHE A 519 5.75 21.48 10.34
C PHE A 519 6.49 21.59 11.67
N ARG A 520 6.15 20.74 12.63
CA ARG A 520 6.63 20.80 14.02
C ARG A 520 7.32 19.51 14.43
N VAL A 521 8.55 19.61 14.92
CA VAL A 521 9.28 18.53 15.60
C VAL A 521 9.41 18.90 17.07
N VAL A 522 9.00 18.03 17.98
CA VAL A 522 9.14 18.24 19.44
C VAL A 522 10.53 17.80 19.90
N ILE A 523 11.15 18.59 20.78
CA ILE A 523 12.42 18.26 21.43
C ILE A 523 12.12 17.70 22.82
N HIS A 524 12.72 16.56 23.15
CA HIS A 524 12.68 15.97 24.49
C HIS A 524 14.08 16.01 25.09
N HIS A 525 14.24 16.57 26.29
CA HIS A 525 15.52 16.59 27.01
C HIS A 525 15.58 15.44 28.02
N ASP A 526 16.60 14.58 27.91
CA ASP A 526 16.93 13.60 28.93
C ASP A 526 18.15 14.05 29.75
N SER A 527 17.88 14.61 30.93
CA SER A 527 18.89 15.07 31.88
C SER A 527 19.76 13.94 32.46
N ALA A 528 19.36 12.67 32.36
CA ALA A 528 20.13 11.54 32.89
C ALA A 528 21.23 11.07 31.92
N THR A 529 21.00 11.21 30.61
CA THR A 529 21.99 10.92 29.55
C THR A 529 22.64 12.18 28.96
N ASN A 530 22.13 13.37 29.30
CA ASN A 530 22.49 14.66 28.70
C ASN A 530 22.27 14.68 27.17
N THR A 531 21.09 14.22 26.74
CA THR A 531 20.72 14.11 25.32
C THR A 531 19.41 14.82 24.97
N LEU A 532 19.28 15.20 23.70
CA LEU A 532 18.05 15.64 23.06
C LEU A 532 17.53 14.50 22.18
N ARG A 533 16.24 14.16 22.30
CA ARG A 533 15.55 13.21 21.42
C ARG A 533 14.43 13.92 20.66
N PHE A 534 14.35 13.71 19.34
CA PHE A 534 13.46 14.48 18.46
C PHE A 534 12.25 13.68 17.98
N GLU A 535 11.07 14.30 17.96
CA GLU A 535 9.81 13.62 17.65
C GLU A 535 9.03 14.37 16.56
N HIS A 536 8.89 13.76 15.38
CA HIS A 536 8.12 14.30 14.24
C HIS A 536 6.59 14.27 14.50
N PRO A 537 5.74 14.92 13.68
CA PRO A 537 4.29 14.89 13.86
C PRO A 537 3.70 13.48 13.89
N THR A 538 4.03 12.65 12.89
CA THR A 538 3.49 11.29 12.69
C THR A 538 4.42 10.43 11.85
N GLN A 539 4.48 9.11 12.09
CA GLN A 539 5.07 8.15 11.15
C GLN A 539 4.06 7.64 10.10
N PRO A 540 4.45 7.33 8.86
CA PRO A 540 3.53 7.02 7.75
C PRO A 540 2.66 5.78 7.97
N ALA A 541 1.57 5.66 7.19
CA ALA A 541 0.60 4.56 7.28
C ALA A 541 0.10 4.29 8.72
N LEU A 542 0.10 3.01 9.12
CA LEU A 542 -0.23 2.53 10.46
C LEU A 542 1.00 2.41 11.38
N GLN A 543 2.16 2.94 10.99
CA GLN A 543 3.34 2.91 11.86
C GLN A 543 3.07 3.79 13.10
N PRO A 544 3.23 3.26 14.33
CA PRO A 544 2.98 4.03 15.55
C PRO A 544 4.18 4.92 15.86
N GLY A 545 3.92 6.20 16.10
CA GLY A 545 4.96 7.18 16.43
C GLY A 545 4.61 8.60 16.01
N GLY A 546 5.27 9.56 16.67
CA GLY A 546 5.12 11.00 16.45
C GLY A 546 4.24 11.70 17.50
N TRP A 547 4.53 12.98 17.71
CA TRP A 547 4.02 13.73 18.87
C TRP A 547 2.50 13.88 18.87
N MET A 548 1.86 13.92 17.70
CA MET A 548 0.40 13.99 17.62
C MET A 548 -0.26 12.73 18.19
N GLU A 549 0.31 11.55 17.94
CA GLU A 549 -0.19 10.31 18.54
C GLU A 549 0.02 10.29 20.06
N ARG A 550 1.16 10.78 20.54
CA ARG A 550 1.48 10.88 21.97
C ARG A 550 0.52 11.83 22.70
N VAL A 551 0.35 13.05 22.18
CA VAL A 551 -0.56 14.07 22.74
C VAL A 551 -1.98 13.54 22.81
N LYS A 552 -2.49 12.92 21.73
CA LYS A 552 -3.81 12.30 21.68
C LYS A 552 -3.97 11.17 22.70
N LYS A 553 -2.98 10.27 22.83
CA LYS A 553 -2.96 9.19 23.84
C LYS A 553 -2.92 9.73 25.28
N SER A 554 -2.37 10.93 25.50
CA SER A 554 -2.38 11.61 26.81
C SER A 554 -3.62 12.48 27.09
N GLY A 555 -4.62 12.48 26.19
CA GLY A 555 -5.82 13.31 26.34
C GLY A 555 -5.56 14.81 26.16
N GLY A 556 -4.68 15.18 25.22
CA GLY A 556 -4.50 16.55 24.75
C GLY A 556 -5.31 16.85 23.50
N ASP A 557 -5.86 18.06 23.41
CA ASP A 557 -6.74 18.48 22.31
C ASP A 557 -5.97 19.04 21.12
N LEU A 558 -5.77 18.24 20.07
CA LEU A 558 -5.12 18.70 18.84
C LEU A 558 -5.93 19.77 18.06
N THR A 559 -7.18 20.07 18.45
CA THR A 559 -7.99 21.15 17.86
C THR A 559 -7.83 22.50 18.56
N ASN A 560 -7.16 22.57 19.72
CA ASN A 560 -7.07 23.76 20.58
C ASN A 560 -6.27 24.96 20.00
N GLY A 561 -5.91 24.93 18.73
CA GLY A 561 -5.03 25.92 18.09
C GLY A 561 -3.58 25.90 18.60
N PHE A 562 -3.22 25.08 19.58
CA PHE A 562 -1.91 25.08 20.28
C PHE A 562 -1.29 23.67 20.36
N TRP A 563 -1.47 22.88 19.28
CA TRP A 563 -0.90 21.53 19.12
C TRP A 563 -1.25 20.54 20.26
N GLY A 564 -2.32 20.79 21.02
CA GLY A 564 -2.73 19.99 22.18
C GLY A 564 -1.86 20.14 23.43
N GLU A 565 -1.01 21.16 23.49
CA GLU A 565 -0.39 21.61 24.73
C GLU A 565 -1.40 22.41 25.57
N ARG A 566 -1.28 22.32 26.90
CA ARG A 566 -2.15 23.02 27.86
C ARG A 566 -1.52 24.35 28.26
N GLN A 567 -2.33 25.37 28.54
CA GLN A 567 -1.80 26.63 29.06
C GLN A 567 -1.37 26.50 30.52
N ALA A 568 -0.39 27.30 30.93
CA ALA A 568 0.14 27.25 32.29
C ALA A 568 -0.91 27.70 33.33
N GLY A 569 -1.34 26.77 34.19
CA GLY A 569 -2.42 26.97 35.16
C GLY A 569 -3.78 26.40 34.73
N GLU A 570 -3.90 25.86 33.52
CA GLU A 570 -5.13 25.26 33.01
C GLU A 570 -5.37 23.88 33.66
N ALA A 571 -6.50 23.74 34.36
CA ALA A 571 -6.86 22.49 35.02
C ALA A 571 -7.13 21.37 33.99
N PRO A 572 -6.93 20.08 34.35
CA PRO A 572 -7.26 18.98 33.45
C PRO A 572 -8.77 18.90 33.18
N THR A 573 -9.23 19.55 32.12
CA THR A 573 -10.58 19.34 31.60
C THR A 573 -10.67 17.87 31.16
N PRO A 574 -11.59 17.07 31.71
CA PRO A 574 -11.79 15.70 31.26
C PRO A 574 -12.44 15.74 29.87
N ILE A 575 -11.62 15.77 28.83
CA ILE A 575 -12.07 15.56 27.46
C ILE A 575 -12.65 14.15 27.42
N THR A 576 -13.98 14.05 27.52
CA THR A 576 -14.69 12.87 27.07
C THR A 576 -14.27 12.68 25.61
N PRO A 577 -13.62 11.56 25.25
CA PRO A 577 -13.22 11.36 23.87
C PRO A 577 -14.48 11.49 23.02
N PRO A 578 -14.47 12.27 21.91
CA PRO A 578 -15.59 12.24 20.99
C PRO A 578 -15.78 10.77 20.61
N PRO A 579 -17.01 10.22 20.71
CA PRO A 579 -17.23 8.79 20.58
C PRO A 579 -16.58 8.32 19.28
N GLU A 580 -15.79 7.24 19.36
CA GLU A 580 -15.15 6.68 18.17
C GLU A 580 -16.24 6.48 17.13
N LYS A 581 -16.09 7.13 15.96
CA LYS A 581 -17.12 7.12 14.94
C LYS A 581 -17.27 5.69 14.43
N GLU A 582 -18.29 5.04 14.98
CA GLU A 582 -18.63 3.66 14.77
C GLU A 582 -18.73 3.41 13.27
N ILE A 583 -17.98 2.44 12.75
CA ILE A 583 -18.01 2.15 11.32
C ILE A 583 -19.42 1.69 10.99
N THR A 584 -20.17 2.55 10.31
CA THR A 584 -21.55 2.32 9.95
C THR A 584 -21.62 1.17 8.97
N MET A 585 -21.88 -0.04 9.50
CA MET A 585 -22.04 -1.25 8.71
C MET A 585 -23.36 -1.25 7.94
N THR A 586 -24.35 -0.48 8.41
CA THR A 586 -25.67 -0.33 7.78
C THR A 586 -25.66 0.61 6.58
N ASN A 587 -26.58 0.38 5.65
CA ASN A 587 -26.98 1.38 4.66
C ASN A 587 -28.10 2.26 5.25
N PRO A 588 -27.88 3.57 5.48
CA PRO A 588 -28.87 4.46 6.10
C PRO A 588 -30.09 4.78 5.22
N SER A 589 -30.08 4.43 3.93
CA SER A 589 -31.29 4.53 3.09
C SER A 589 -32.30 3.39 3.35
N ILE A 590 -31.95 2.41 4.18
CA ILE A 590 -32.74 1.20 4.44
C ILE A 590 -33.22 1.25 5.90
N ASN A 591 -34.47 1.68 6.08
CA ASN A 591 -35.17 1.76 7.36
C ASN A 591 -36.17 0.59 7.56
N ARG A 592 -36.04 -0.46 6.74
CA ARG A 592 -36.92 -1.63 6.72
C ARG A 592 -36.86 -2.35 8.07
N GLN A 593 -38.03 -2.68 8.62
CA GLN A 593 -38.16 -3.48 9.83
C GLN A 593 -38.39 -4.95 9.45
N ILE A 594 -37.58 -5.85 9.99
CA ILE A 594 -37.59 -7.29 9.70
C ILE A 594 -38.05 -8.07 10.94
N THR A 595 -38.81 -9.14 10.74
CA THR A 595 -39.28 -10.03 11.83
C THR A 595 -38.37 -11.23 11.99
N LEU A 596 -38.38 -11.85 13.17
CA LEU A 596 -37.66 -13.09 13.43
C LEU A 596 -38.18 -14.27 12.58
N GLU A 597 -39.43 -14.21 12.14
CA GLU A 597 -40.01 -15.17 11.19
C GLU A 597 -39.43 -14.96 9.78
N GLU A 598 -39.34 -13.71 9.32
CA GLU A 598 -38.73 -13.37 8.03
C GLU A 598 -37.23 -13.72 8.01
N LEU A 599 -36.47 -13.36 9.05
CA LEU A 599 -35.06 -13.75 9.17
C LEU A 599 -34.87 -15.28 9.10
N ARG A 600 -35.80 -16.06 9.67
CA ARG A 600 -35.77 -17.53 9.63
C ARG A 600 -36.19 -18.12 8.29
N ALA A 601 -36.94 -17.40 7.46
CA ALA A 601 -37.18 -17.80 6.06
C ALA A 601 -35.89 -17.78 5.22
N HIS A 602 -34.83 -17.12 5.71
CA HIS A 602 -33.50 -17.07 5.14
C HIS A 602 -32.48 -17.95 5.91
N ASP A 603 -32.95 -18.97 6.66
CA ASP A 603 -32.09 -20.08 7.08
C ASP A 603 -31.90 -21.07 5.91
N SER A 604 -30.94 -20.75 5.04
CA SER A 604 -30.75 -21.40 3.74
C SER A 604 -29.29 -21.36 3.30
N GLU A 605 -28.86 -22.39 2.55
CA GLU A 605 -27.51 -22.43 1.96
C GLU A 605 -27.36 -21.50 0.75
N THR A 606 -28.46 -21.12 0.10
CA THR A 606 -28.47 -20.39 -1.19
C THR A 606 -28.87 -18.93 -1.09
N ASN A 607 -29.55 -18.52 -0.01
CA ASN A 607 -29.92 -17.12 0.25
C ASN A 607 -29.79 -16.70 1.74
N PRO A 608 -28.64 -16.96 2.40
CA PRO A 608 -28.49 -16.77 3.84
C PRO A 608 -28.50 -15.29 4.26
N TRP A 609 -29.39 -14.96 5.20
CA TRP A 609 -29.34 -13.69 5.93
C TRP A 609 -28.81 -13.88 7.35
N PHE A 610 -28.04 -12.92 7.86
CA PHE A 610 -27.46 -12.95 9.21
C PHE A 610 -27.52 -11.56 9.86
N VAL A 611 -27.27 -11.50 11.18
CA VAL A 611 -27.45 -10.28 11.98
C VAL A 611 -26.12 -9.80 12.59
N LEU A 612 -25.87 -8.50 12.51
CA LEU A 612 -24.80 -7.77 13.20
C LEU A 612 -25.38 -6.55 13.93
N ASN A 613 -25.16 -6.45 15.24
CA ASN A 613 -25.66 -5.39 16.13
C ASN A 613 -27.18 -5.13 16.01
N GLY A 614 -27.97 -6.16 15.69
CA GLY A 614 -29.42 -6.08 15.46
C GLY A 614 -29.85 -5.73 14.02
N GLU A 615 -28.89 -5.51 13.13
CA GLU A 615 -29.10 -5.15 11.72
C GLU A 615 -28.90 -6.39 10.83
N VAL A 616 -29.73 -6.57 9.79
CA VAL A 616 -29.78 -7.76 8.94
C VAL A 616 -29.03 -7.55 7.63
N TYR A 617 -28.24 -8.55 7.22
CA TYR A 617 -27.41 -8.53 6.02
C TYR A 617 -27.63 -9.77 5.14
N ASP A 618 -27.62 -9.57 3.82
CA ASP A 618 -27.71 -10.63 2.81
C ASP A 618 -26.32 -11.11 2.40
N GLY A 619 -25.99 -12.36 2.72
CA GLY A 619 -24.70 -12.96 2.39
C GLY A 619 -24.59 -13.53 0.97
N THR A 620 -25.69 -13.61 0.22
CA THR A 620 -25.82 -14.39 -1.03
C THR A 620 -24.76 -14.00 -2.06
N ALA A 621 -24.64 -12.70 -2.36
CA ALA A 621 -23.72 -12.18 -3.36
C ALA A 621 -22.23 -12.27 -2.96
N PHE A 622 -21.92 -12.75 -1.75
CA PHE A 622 -20.55 -12.89 -1.24
C PHE A 622 -20.17 -14.33 -0.86
N LEU A 623 -21.04 -15.33 -1.10
CA LEU A 623 -20.78 -16.74 -0.78
C LEU A 623 -19.48 -17.27 -1.39
N GLU A 624 -19.25 -17.02 -2.69
CA GLU A 624 -18.02 -17.43 -3.40
C GLU A 624 -16.84 -16.47 -3.14
N GLY A 625 -17.12 -15.20 -2.83
CA GLY A 625 -16.10 -14.18 -2.57
C GLY A 625 -15.51 -14.20 -1.15
N HIS A 626 -16.14 -14.91 -0.21
CA HIS A 626 -15.75 -14.92 1.19
C HIS A 626 -14.46 -15.73 1.43
N PRO A 627 -13.38 -15.13 2.01
CA PRO A 627 -12.10 -15.83 2.21
C PRO A 627 -12.16 -17.09 3.10
N GLY A 628 -13.14 -17.17 4.01
CA GLY A 628 -13.42 -18.36 4.82
C GLY A 628 -14.34 -19.40 4.14
N GLY A 629 -14.62 -19.23 2.85
CA GLY A 629 -15.56 -20.03 2.06
C GLY A 629 -17.04 -19.78 2.41
N ALA A 630 -17.92 -20.18 1.49
CA ALA A 630 -19.38 -20.04 1.59
C ALA A 630 -19.95 -20.60 2.90
N ALA A 631 -19.44 -21.74 3.37
CA ALA A 631 -19.85 -22.41 4.60
C ALA A 631 -19.77 -21.49 5.84
N SER A 632 -18.87 -20.50 5.87
CA SER A 632 -18.78 -19.54 6.98
C SER A 632 -19.99 -18.59 7.04
N ILE A 633 -20.57 -18.22 5.89
CA ILE A 633 -21.77 -17.38 5.79
C ILE A 633 -23.04 -18.24 5.98
N ILE A 634 -23.08 -19.44 5.40
CA ILE A 634 -24.18 -20.40 5.60
C ILE A 634 -24.32 -20.76 7.09
N ASN A 635 -23.20 -20.96 7.80
CA ASN A 635 -23.19 -21.18 9.25
C ASN A 635 -23.58 -19.95 10.08
N ALA A 636 -23.73 -18.77 9.48
CA ALA A 636 -24.28 -17.56 10.10
C ALA A 636 -25.78 -17.36 9.81
N ALA A 637 -26.37 -18.13 8.89
CA ALA A 637 -27.76 -17.97 8.47
C ALA A 637 -28.75 -18.00 9.66
N ALA A 638 -29.68 -17.05 9.67
CA ALA A 638 -30.70 -16.78 10.69
C ALA A 638 -30.19 -16.58 12.13
N GLN A 639 -28.92 -16.17 12.32
CA GLN A 639 -28.31 -15.92 13.63
C GLN A 639 -27.80 -14.48 13.79
N ASP A 640 -27.70 -14.05 15.05
CA ASP A 640 -26.81 -12.97 15.45
C ASP A 640 -25.37 -13.51 15.56
N ILE A 641 -24.46 -12.93 14.78
CA ILE A 641 -23.03 -13.27 14.77
C ILE A 641 -22.16 -12.07 15.14
N SER A 642 -22.69 -11.05 15.80
CA SER A 642 -22.01 -9.77 16.10
C SER A 642 -20.63 -9.96 16.75
N ASP A 643 -20.58 -10.69 17.86
CA ASP A 643 -19.33 -10.94 18.61
C ASP A 643 -18.37 -11.87 17.84
N GLU A 644 -18.85 -12.70 16.91
CA GLU A 644 -17.99 -13.51 16.02
C GLU A 644 -17.39 -12.65 14.90
N PHE A 645 -18.22 -11.84 14.25
CA PHE A 645 -17.82 -10.98 13.15
C PHE A 645 -16.77 -9.97 13.60
N LEU A 646 -17.04 -9.25 14.69
CA LEU A 646 -16.14 -8.23 15.24
C LEU A 646 -14.81 -8.79 15.78
N ALA A 647 -14.77 -10.06 16.21
CA ALA A 647 -13.54 -10.72 16.70
C ALA A 647 -12.65 -11.30 15.57
N ILE A 648 -13.19 -11.45 14.37
CA ILE A 648 -12.52 -12.10 13.22
C ILE A 648 -12.21 -11.10 12.09
N HIS A 649 -13.07 -10.10 11.86
CA HIS A 649 -13.05 -9.26 10.67
C HIS A 649 -12.45 -7.86 10.92
N SER A 650 -11.57 -7.43 10.02
CA SER A 650 -10.91 -6.11 10.08
C SER A 650 -11.87 -4.95 9.78
N GLU A 651 -11.46 -3.72 10.14
CA GLU A 651 -12.20 -2.49 9.82
C GLU A 651 -12.55 -2.37 8.33
N ASN A 652 -11.70 -2.86 7.42
CA ASN A 652 -11.98 -2.87 5.97
C ASN A 652 -13.21 -3.74 5.63
N ALA A 653 -13.38 -4.88 6.30
CA ALA A 653 -14.54 -5.74 6.11
C ALA A 653 -15.81 -5.10 6.70
N LYS A 654 -15.72 -4.38 7.83
CA LYS A 654 -16.84 -3.57 8.36
C LYS A 654 -17.28 -2.52 7.34
N THR A 655 -16.34 -1.84 6.66
CA THR A 655 -16.67 -0.88 5.59
C THR A 655 -17.25 -1.50 4.32
N MET A 656 -17.17 -2.83 4.14
CA MET A 656 -17.81 -3.53 3.03
C MET A 656 -19.27 -3.93 3.30
N MET A 657 -19.78 -3.76 4.53
CA MET A 657 -21.12 -4.23 4.91
C MET A 657 -22.32 -3.46 4.31
N PRO A 658 -22.30 -2.13 4.09
CA PRO A 658 -23.51 -1.40 3.70
C PRO A 658 -24.22 -1.89 2.42
N PRO A 659 -23.53 -2.28 1.32
CA PRO A 659 -24.19 -2.87 0.14
C PRO A 659 -24.99 -4.14 0.40
N TYR A 660 -24.71 -4.86 1.50
CA TYR A 660 -25.39 -6.09 1.89
C TYR A 660 -26.50 -5.86 2.92
N HIS A 661 -26.69 -4.62 3.42
CA HIS A 661 -27.70 -4.31 4.44
C HIS A 661 -29.13 -4.48 3.89
N VAL A 662 -30.02 -5.12 4.66
CA VAL A 662 -31.40 -5.44 4.27
C VAL A 662 -32.44 -4.72 5.15
N GLY A 663 -32.08 -4.39 6.39
CA GLY A 663 -32.95 -3.71 7.36
C GLY A 663 -32.69 -4.12 8.81
N THR A 664 -33.32 -3.44 9.74
CA THR A 664 -33.16 -3.64 11.19
C THR A 664 -34.14 -4.69 11.71
N LEU A 665 -33.73 -5.50 12.68
CA LEU A 665 -34.69 -6.34 13.42
C LEU A 665 -35.65 -5.49 14.25
N THR A 666 -36.94 -5.84 14.17
CA THR A 666 -37.97 -5.32 15.08
C THR A 666 -37.56 -5.54 16.55
N PRO A 667 -37.79 -4.59 17.48
CA PRO A 667 -37.34 -4.73 18.88
C PRO A 667 -37.82 -5.99 19.60
N GLN A 668 -39.01 -6.49 19.24
CA GLN A 668 -39.51 -7.78 19.73
C GLN A 668 -38.68 -8.95 19.21
N SER A 669 -38.34 -8.96 17.92
CA SER A 669 -37.49 -9.96 17.28
C SER A 669 -36.05 -9.92 17.80
N LEU A 670 -35.49 -8.73 18.02
CA LEU A 670 -34.19 -8.55 18.66
C LEU A 670 -34.22 -9.10 20.09
N THR A 671 -35.24 -8.78 20.88
CA THR A 671 -35.40 -9.33 22.24
C THR A 671 -35.50 -10.87 22.22
N LEU A 672 -36.22 -11.46 21.26
CA LEU A 672 -36.36 -12.90 21.10
C LEU A 672 -35.11 -13.61 20.55
N LEU A 673 -34.21 -12.88 19.87
CA LEU A 673 -32.95 -13.41 19.34
C LEU A 673 -31.79 -13.26 20.33
N SER A 674 -31.73 -12.13 21.04
CA SER A 674 -30.71 -11.82 22.06
C SER A 674 -31.06 -12.36 23.45
N SER A 675 -32.29 -12.84 23.67
CA SER A 675 -32.64 -13.56 24.89
C SER A 675 -31.80 -14.84 24.99
N PRO A 676 -31.02 -15.05 26.06
CA PRO A 676 -30.46 -16.37 26.31
C PRO A 676 -31.62 -17.34 26.52
N ASN A 677 -31.63 -18.47 25.82
CA ASN A 677 -32.49 -19.59 26.17
C ASN A 677 -31.83 -20.37 27.32
N PRO A 678 -32.21 -20.19 28.60
CA PRO A 678 -31.83 -21.15 29.63
C PRO A 678 -32.52 -22.49 29.33
N PRO A 679 -31.75 -23.57 29.39
CA PRO A 679 -31.29 -24.21 28.16
C PRO A 679 -32.45 -24.60 27.22
N SER A 680 -32.39 -24.17 25.95
CA SER A 680 -32.83 -25.06 24.87
C SER A 680 -31.91 -26.28 24.94
N SER A 681 -32.40 -27.34 25.57
CA SER A 681 -31.64 -28.45 26.16
C SER A 681 -30.29 -28.79 25.49
N ILE A 682 -29.25 -28.98 26.32
CA ILE A 682 -28.27 -30.03 26.01
C ILE A 682 -29.14 -31.28 25.78
N PRO A 683 -29.24 -31.81 24.56
CA PRO A 683 -30.34 -32.70 24.24
C PRO A 683 -30.27 -33.91 25.17
N SER A 684 -31.40 -34.24 25.78
CA SER A 684 -31.48 -35.30 26.81
C SER A 684 -31.05 -36.67 26.26
N THR A 685 -31.05 -36.81 24.95
CA THR A 685 -30.26 -37.77 24.17
C THR A 685 -28.96 -37.10 23.68
N PRO A 686 -27.76 -37.52 24.14
CA PRO A 686 -26.49 -36.96 23.67
C PRO A 686 -26.34 -37.06 22.15
N ARG A 687 -25.97 -35.96 21.48
CA ARG A 687 -25.65 -36.00 20.04
C ARG A 687 -24.39 -36.85 19.80
N PRO A 688 -24.36 -37.74 18.78
CA PRO A 688 -23.19 -38.54 18.45
C PRO A 688 -21.93 -37.71 18.17
N SER A 689 -22.10 -36.52 17.57
CA SER A 689 -21.08 -35.51 17.36
C SER A 689 -21.18 -34.38 18.38
N PHE A 690 -20.02 -33.92 18.85
CA PHE A 690 -19.93 -32.77 19.76
C PHE A 690 -20.06 -31.43 19.02
N LEU A 691 -19.30 -31.22 17.94
CA LEU A 691 -19.34 -29.94 17.20
C LEU A 691 -20.73 -29.64 16.64
N HIS A 692 -21.02 -28.36 16.43
CA HIS A 692 -22.25 -27.88 15.82
C HIS A 692 -21.96 -26.62 14.98
N PRO A 693 -22.39 -26.56 13.71
CA PRO A 693 -22.00 -25.47 12.80
C PRO A 693 -22.50 -24.10 13.27
N LYS A 694 -23.66 -24.08 13.93
CA LYS A 694 -24.37 -22.88 14.41
C LYS A 694 -24.34 -22.66 15.93
N GLN A 695 -23.59 -23.45 16.71
CA GLN A 695 -23.61 -23.33 18.17
C GLN A 695 -22.20 -23.47 18.77
N TRP A 696 -21.90 -22.59 19.72
CA TRP A 696 -20.75 -22.71 20.61
C TRP A 696 -21.08 -23.70 21.73
N LEU A 697 -20.20 -24.66 21.96
CA LEU A 697 -20.38 -25.71 22.94
C LEU A 697 -19.15 -25.83 23.83
N PRO A 698 -19.31 -25.92 25.17
CA PRO A 698 -18.18 -25.96 26.08
C PRO A 698 -17.53 -27.35 26.07
N ALA A 699 -16.21 -27.37 25.83
CA ALA A 699 -15.34 -28.49 26.12
C ALA A 699 -14.43 -28.11 27.30
N THR A 700 -14.23 -29.04 28.24
CA THR A 700 -13.50 -28.75 29.49
C THR A 700 -12.03 -29.12 29.34
N LEU A 701 -11.12 -28.18 29.59
CA LEU A 701 -9.68 -28.39 29.51
C LEU A 701 -9.20 -29.36 30.61
N ILE A 702 -8.79 -30.57 30.25
CA ILE A 702 -8.42 -31.64 31.20
C ILE A 702 -6.91 -31.85 31.35
N SER A 703 -6.07 -31.45 30.38
CA SER A 703 -4.61 -31.54 30.53
C SER A 703 -3.83 -30.53 29.66
N LYS A 704 -2.57 -30.30 30.02
CA LYS A 704 -1.57 -29.56 29.24
C LYS A 704 -0.26 -30.33 29.20
N THR A 705 0.01 -31.03 28.10
CA THR A 705 1.25 -31.82 27.92
C THR A 705 2.28 -30.99 27.15
N LYS A 706 3.47 -30.80 27.71
CA LYS A 706 4.58 -30.11 27.03
C LYS A 706 5.16 -30.99 25.93
N VAL A 707 5.33 -30.45 24.73
CA VAL A 707 5.98 -31.11 23.57
C VAL A 707 7.37 -30.55 23.34
N SER A 708 7.50 -29.23 23.24
CA SER A 708 8.79 -28.54 23.04
C SER A 708 8.94 -27.37 24.03
N SER A 709 9.96 -26.51 23.85
CA SER A 709 10.09 -25.24 24.57
C SER A 709 8.90 -24.31 24.36
N ASP A 710 8.28 -24.35 23.16
CA ASP A 710 7.22 -23.44 22.74
C ASP A 710 5.96 -24.15 22.23
N THR A 711 5.80 -25.47 22.41
CA THR A 711 4.64 -26.20 21.91
C THR A 711 4.06 -27.15 22.98
N LYS A 712 2.73 -27.18 23.08
CA LYS A 712 1.96 -27.95 24.05
C LYS A 712 0.75 -28.63 23.39
N ILE A 713 0.35 -29.80 23.91
CA ILE A 713 -0.94 -30.43 23.61
C ILE A 713 -1.91 -30.05 24.71
N PHE A 714 -3.08 -29.55 24.32
CA PHE A 714 -4.20 -29.23 25.20
C PHE A 714 -5.29 -30.26 24.95
N SER A 715 -5.56 -31.13 25.94
CA SER A 715 -6.65 -32.11 25.87
C SER A 715 -7.92 -31.54 26.50
N PHE A 716 -9.06 -31.70 25.82
CA PHE A 716 -10.37 -31.27 26.32
C PHE A 716 -11.33 -32.44 26.34
N SER A 717 -12.14 -32.57 27.40
CA SER A 717 -13.28 -33.50 27.43
C SER A 717 -14.51 -32.88 26.78
N LEU A 718 -15.21 -33.68 25.99
CA LEU A 718 -16.50 -33.37 25.36
C LEU A 718 -17.67 -33.61 26.35
N GLN A 719 -18.93 -33.58 25.90
CA GLN A 719 -20.09 -33.68 26.79
C GLN A 719 -20.32 -35.10 27.35
N HIS A 720 -19.79 -36.14 26.70
CA HIS A 720 -19.88 -37.52 27.17
C HIS A 720 -18.61 -38.33 26.79
N PRO A 721 -18.13 -39.29 27.63
CA PRO A 721 -16.93 -40.09 27.36
C PRO A 721 -16.90 -40.91 26.05
N THR A 722 -18.02 -41.03 25.34
CA THR A 722 -18.14 -41.75 24.06
C THR A 722 -18.56 -40.85 22.90
N GLN A 723 -18.53 -39.53 23.07
CA GLN A 723 -18.89 -38.60 22.00
C GLN A 723 -17.78 -38.52 20.94
N SER A 724 -18.14 -38.51 19.66
CA SER A 724 -17.19 -38.13 18.59
C SER A 724 -17.06 -36.61 18.53
N LEU A 725 -15.97 -36.08 17.98
CA LEU A 725 -15.87 -34.64 17.77
C LEU A 725 -16.84 -34.18 16.68
N GLY A 726 -17.02 -34.99 15.63
CA GLY A 726 -17.83 -34.63 14.46
C GLY A 726 -17.14 -33.62 13.54
N LEU A 727 -15.82 -33.67 13.47
CA LEU A 727 -15.00 -32.85 12.57
C LEU A 727 -14.65 -33.67 11.31
N PRO A 728 -15.12 -33.29 10.11
CA PRO A 728 -14.72 -33.93 8.86
C PRO A 728 -13.22 -33.78 8.57
N VAL A 729 -12.68 -34.75 7.83
CA VAL A 729 -11.27 -34.77 7.45
C VAL A 729 -10.98 -33.67 6.43
N GLY A 730 -10.03 -32.79 6.74
CA GLY A 730 -9.72 -31.60 5.97
C GLY A 730 -10.27 -30.30 6.56
N GLN A 731 -11.11 -30.37 7.60
CA GLN A 731 -11.70 -29.20 8.24
C GLN A 731 -11.15 -28.93 9.65
N HIS A 732 -11.44 -27.72 10.13
CA HIS A 732 -10.99 -27.14 11.40
C HIS A 732 -12.19 -26.92 12.34
N LEU A 733 -11.89 -26.73 13.63
CA LEU A 733 -12.85 -26.19 14.60
C LEU A 733 -12.42 -24.79 15.03
N LEU A 734 -13.40 -23.93 15.28
CA LEU A 734 -13.18 -22.62 15.88
C LEU A 734 -13.14 -22.77 17.41
N VAL A 735 -12.16 -22.15 18.04
CA VAL A 735 -12.02 -22.04 19.50
C VAL A 735 -12.26 -20.61 19.93
N ARG A 736 -13.13 -20.40 20.92
CA ARG A 736 -13.44 -19.11 21.53
C ARG A 736 -13.03 -19.08 23.00
N LEU A 737 -12.38 -17.99 23.39
CA LEU A 737 -12.09 -17.62 24.78
C LEU A 737 -12.61 -16.20 25.05
N SER A 738 -13.18 -15.98 26.22
CA SER A 738 -13.40 -14.64 26.75
C SER A 738 -12.23 -14.28 27.66
N SER A 739 -11.46 -13.26 27.31
CA SER A 739 -10.36 -12.76 28.14
C SER A 739 -10.92 -12.07 29.39
N PRO A 740 -10.37 -12.28 30.59
CA PRO A 740 -10.66 -11.40 31.71
C PRO A 740 -10.26 -9.96 31.36
N PRO A 741 -10.96 -8.93 31.86
CA PRO A 741 -10.67 -7.55 31.53
C PRO A 741 -9.25 -7.17 31.97
N SER A 742 -8.43 -6.73 31.01
CA SER A 742 -7.11 -6.17 31.29
C SER A 742 -7.22 -4.68 31.68
N SER A 743 -6.13 -4.13 32.22
CA SER A 743 -6.11 -2.90 33.01
C SER A 743 -6.73 -1.67 32.32
N HIS A 744 -7.77 -1.12 32.96
CA HIS A 744 -8.38 0.22 32.76
C HIS A 744 -8.92 0.56 31.35
N ASN A 745 -10.26 0.80 31.32
CA ASN A 745 -11.07 1.40 30.25
C ASN A 745 -11.71 0.48 29.18
N GLN A 746 -11.93 -0.81 29.45
CA GLN A 746 -12.90 -1.63 28.70
C GLN A 746 -13.98 -2.22 29.61
N ALA A 747 -15.25 -2.05 29.23
CA ALA A 747 -16.43 -2.45 30.02
C ALA A 747 -17.01 -3.83 29.63
N LYS A 748 -16.54 -4.43 28.53
CA LYS A 748 -16.90 -5.78 28.05
C LYS A 748 -15.61 -6.61 27.91
N PRO A 749 -15.57 -7.90 28.28
CA PRO A 749 -14.39 -8.75 28.08
C PRO A 749 -14.05 -8.93 26.60
N GLU A 750 -12.77 -9.01 26.25
CA GLU A 750 -12.32 -9.25 24.87
C GLU A 750 -12.56 -10.71 24.47
N THR A 751 -13.41 -10.94 23.47
CA THR A 751 -13.62 -12.27 22.88
C THR A 751 -12.54 -12.56 21.83
N ILE A 752 -11.83 -13.68 22.01
CA ILE A 752 -10.74 -14.13 21.12
C ILE A 752 -11.18 -15.42 20.44
N ILE A 753 -11.22 -15.44 19.10
CA ILE A 753 -11.59 -16.62 18.30
C ILE A 753 -10.44 -17.00 17.35
N ARG A 754 -10.08 -18.29 17.26
CA ARG A 754 -9.12 -18.82 16.28
C ARG A 754 -9.49 -20.23 15.82
N ALA A 755 -9.16 -20.58 14.57
CA ALA A 755 -9.30 -21.93 14.04
C ALA A 755 -8.13 -22.84 14.46
N TYR A 756 -8.42 -24.12 14.69
CA TYR A 756 -7.43 -25.17 14.98
C TYR A 756 -7.84 -26.50 14.35
N THR A 757 -6.87 -27.27 13.85
CA THR A 757 -7.06 -28.71 13.56
C THR A 757 -6.52 -29.55 14.72
N PRO A 758 -7.32 -30.46 15.31
CA PRO A 758 -6.85 -31.43 16.29
C PRO A 758 -5.84 -32.43 15.74
N ILE A 759 -5.02 -33.00 16.61
CA ILE A 759 -4.20 -34.19 16.32
C ILE A 759 -4.90 -35.50 16.73
N SER A 760 -5.92 -35.42 17.58
CA SER A 760 -6.85 -36.52 17.87
C SER A 760 -7.75 -36.81 16.68
N ASP A 761 -8.14 -38.08 16.50
CA ASP A 761 -9.12 -38.45 15.48
C ASP A 761 -10.51 -37.92 15.84
N GLY A 762 -11.06 -37.03 15.03
CA GLY A 762 -12.37 -36.41 15.27
C GLY A 762 -13.56 -37.30 14.93
N SER A 763 -13.35 -38.41 14.22
CA SER A 763 -14.39 -39.38 13.86
C SER A 763 -14.66 -40.39 14.98
N LEU A 764 -13.64 -40.69 15.80
CA LEU A 764 -13.72 -41.75 16.81
C LEU A 764 -14.49 -41.29 18.08
N PRO A 765 -15.36 -42.17 18.65
CA PRO A 765 -16.15 -41.90 19.85
C PRO A 765 -15.29 -41.95 21.13
N SER A 766 -14.40 -40.97 21.30
CA SER A 766 -13.39 -40.93 22.37
C SER A 766 -13.73 -40.01 23.55
N GLY A 767 -14.77 -39.20 23.43
CA GLY A 767 -15.18 -38.23 24.46
C GLY A 767 -14.17 -37.13 24.75
N LYS A 768 -13.11 -36.99 23.93
CA LYS A 768 -12.08 -35.97 24.08
C LYS A 768 -11.58 -35.46 22.73
N VAL A 769 -10.84 -34.35 22.76
CA VAL A 769 -10.12 -33.78 21.62
C VAL A 769 -8.77 -33.23 22.08
N ASP A 770 -7.71 -33.48 21.30
CA ASP A 770 -6.34 -33.07 21.60
C ASP A 770 -5.88 -32.03 20.57
N LEU A 771 -5.67 -30.79 21.01
CA LEU A 771 -5.17 -29.69 20.18
C LEU A 771 -3.67 -29.49 20.42
N LEU A 772 -2.85 -29.65 19.38
CA LEU A 772 -1.42 -29.35 19.43
C LEU A 772 -1.18 -27.89 19.02
N VAL A 773 -0.66 -27.07 19.93
CA VAL A 773 -0.61 -25.61 19.80
C VAL A 773 0.78 -25.07 20.12
N LYS A 774 1.36 -24.31 19.18
CA LYS A 774 2.59 -23.53 19.38
C LYS A 774 2.26 -22.21 20.10
N ILE A 775 2.98 -21.92 21.18
CA ILE A 775 2.80 -20.77 22.06
C ILE A 775 3.73 -19.65 21.62
N TYR A 776 3.16 -18.62 21.01
CA TYR A 776 3.91 -17.44 20.58
C TYR A 776 4.12 -16.51 21.77
N TYR A 777 5.22 -16.68 22.51
CA TYR A 777 5.62 -15.77 23.58
C TYR A 777 6.09 -14.40 23.04
N PRO A 778 6.06 -13.32 23.84
CA PRO A 778 6.65 -12.04 23.46
C PRO A 778 8.17 -12.19 23.28
N THR A 779 8.73 -11.56 22.25
CA THR A 779 10.18 -11.59 21.99
C THR A 779 10.80 -10.24 22.33
N SER A 780 11.88 -10.25 23.12
CA SER A 780 12.63 -9.04 23.49
C SER A 780 13.03 -8.24 22.25
N GLY A 781 12.66 -6.95 22.22
CA GLY A 781 12.88 -6.05 21.08
C GLY A 781 11.80 -6.07 19.99
N SER A 782 10.84 -6.99 20.02
CA SER A 782 9.69 -6.95 19.09
C SER A 782 8.55 -6.08 19.64
N LYS A 783 7.90 -5.29 18.76
CA LYS A 783 6.71 -4.49 19.11
C LYS A 783 5.40 -5.31 19.19
N GLN A 784 5.48 -6.64 19.26
CA GLN A 784 4.33 -7.56 19.27
C GLN A 784 4.32 -8.39 20.56
N GLY A 785 3.30 -8.22 21.39
CA GLY A 785 3.15 -8.87 22.71
C GLY A 785 2.81 -10.37 22.68
N GLY A 786 3.40 -11.12 21.76
CA GLY A 786 3.09 -12.54 21.53
C GLY A 786 1.70 -12.79 20.93
N GLY A 787 1.32 -14.06 20.79
CA GLY A 787 0.02 -14.47 20.28
C GLY A 787 -1.04 -14.44 21.38
N LYS A 788 -2.05 -13.56 21.24
CA LYS A 788 -3.15 -13.40 22.23
C LYS A 788 -3.79 -14.74 22.61
N MET A 789 -4.33 -15.45 21.63
CA MET A 789 -5.02 -16.74 21.83
C MET A 789 -4.14 -17.79 22.49
N THR A 790 -2.90 -17.95 22.00
CA THR A 790 -2.02 -19.03 22.46
C THR A 790 -1.51 -18.80 23.88
N GLN A 791 -1.27 -17.54 24.26
CA GLN A 791 -0.93 -17.18 25.64
C GLN A 791 -2.16 -17.28 26.57
N ALA A 792 -3.34 -16.85 26.12
CA ALA A 792 -4.57 -17.00 26.90
C ALA A 792 -4.88 -18.47 27.20
N LEU A 793 -4.83 -19.34 26.18
CA LEU A 793 -5.01 -20.78 26.34
C LEU A 793 -3.97 -21.40 27.28
N ASP A 794 -2.71 -20.96 27.20
CA ASP A 794 -1.65 -21.43 28.09
C ASP A 794 -1.75 -20.91 29.53
N ALA A 795 -2.40 -19.76 29.75
CA ALA A 795 -2.70 -19.22 31.08
C ALA A 795 -3.90 -19.88 31.78
N LEU A 796 -4.84 -20.50 31.05
CA LEU A 796 -6.05 -21.10 31.64
C LEU A 796 -5.73 -22.16 32.72
N PRO A 797 -6.40 -22.14 33.88
CA PRO A 797 -6.42 -23.27 34.81
C PRO A 797 -6.94 -24.56 34.15
N LEU A 798 -6.54 -25.72 34.67
CA LEU A 798 -7.23 -26.97 34.35
C LEU A 798 -8.68 -26.90 34.84
N HIS A 799 -9.55 -27.67 34.18
CA HIS A 799 -11.00 -27.67 34.31
C HIS A 799 -11.70 -26.37 33.88
N SER A 800 -11.00 -25.43 33.25
CA SER A 800 -11.62 -24.29 32.58
C SER A 800 -12.48 -24.75 31.39
N PRO A 801 -13.72 -24.24 31.22
CA PRO A 801 -14.47 -24.43 30.00
C PRO A 801 -13.87 -23.58 28.86
N VAL A 802 -13.84 -24.14 27.66
CA VAL A 802 -13.43 -23.48 26.43
C VAL A 802 -14.48 -23.78 25.36
N GLU A 803 -14.92 -22.78 24.61
CA GLU A 803 -16.03 -22.95 23.68
C GLU A 803 -15.54 -23.31 22.28
N PHE A 804 -16.12 -24.34 21.67
CA PHE A 804 -15.85 -24.72 20.28
C PHE A 804 -17.09 -24.60 19.40
N LYS A 805 -16.92 -24.21 18.12
CA LYS A 805 -17.94 -24.17 17.06
C LYS A 805 -17.35 -24.76 15.78
N GLY A 806 -18.18 -25.37 14.92
CA GLY A 806 -17.74 -25.93 13.65
C GLY A 806 -18.53 -27.16 13.20
N PRO A 807 -18.10 -27.86 12.14
CA PRO A 807 -16.81 -27.69 11.46
C PRO A 807 -16.76 -26.45 10.55
N THR A 808 -15.55 -26.07 10.13
CA THR A 808 -15.33 -25.03 9.12
C THR A 808 -14.10 -25.34 8.27
N GLY A 809 -14.04 -24.84 7.05
CA GLY A 809 -12.94 -25.05 6.10
C GLY A 809 -13.42 -25.45 4.72
N LYS A 810 -12.65 -25.06 3.70
CA LYS A 810 -12.98 -25.18 2.28
C LYS A 810 -12.62 -26.53 1.63
N PHE A 811 -11.88 -27.38 2.33
CA PHE A 811 -11.39 -28.67 1.84
C PHE A 811 -11.96 -29.82 2.66
N LEU A 812 -12.28 -30.91 1.97
CA LEU A 812 -12.75 -32.17 2.55
C LEU A 812 -12.08 -33.34 1.84
N TYR A 813 -11.64 -34.35 2.60
CA TYR A 813 -11.40 -35.70 2.06
C TYR A 813 -12.66 -36.53 2.29
N LEU A 814 -13.41 -36.83 1.22
CA LEU A 814 -14.74 -37.45 1.30
C LEU A 814 -14.68 -38.98 1.33
N SER A 815 -13.84 -39.56 0.48
CA SER A 815 -13.66 -41.00 0.32
C SER A 815 -12.31 -41.27 -0.36
N PRO A 816 -11.88 -42.54 -0.49
CA PRO A 816 -10.67 -42.91 -1.22
C PRO A 816 -10.53 -42.21 -2.58
N GLY A 817 -9.46 -41.43 -2.74
CA GLY A 817 -9.18 -40.67 -3.96
C GLY A 817 -10.21 -39.60 -4.33
N LEU A 818 -11.07 -39.13 -3.41
CA LEU A 818 -12.11 -38.14 -3.68
C LEU A 818 -12.09 -37.01 -2.64
N CYS A 819 -11.75 -35.81 -3.10
CA CYS A 819 -11.79 -34.58 -2.32
C CYS A 819 -13.03 -33.74 -2.67
N SER A 820 -13.36 -32.77 -1.82
CA SER A 820 -14.16 -31.60 -2.20
C SER A 820 -13.44 -30.31 -1.83
N ILE A 821 -13.51 -29.32 -2.73
CA ILE A 821 -12.87 -28.00 -2.64
C ILE A 821 -13.94 -26.97 -2.99
N ASN A 822 -14.29 -26.08 -2.05
CA ASN A 822 -15.42 -25.14 -2.22
C ASN A 822 -16.71 -25.86 -2.69
N SER A 823 -17.04 -26.99 -2.07
CA SER A 823 -18.15 -27.89 -2.44
C SER A 823 -18.02 -28.63 -3.79
N HIS A 824 -17.07 -28.27 -4.67
CA HIS A 824 -16.81 -29.00 -5.91
C HIS A 824 -15.99 -30.27 -5.67
N GLN A 825 -16.47 -31.42 -6.12
CA GLN A 825 -15.76 -32.69 -5.98
C GLN A 825 -14.61 -32.83 -6.99
N ARG A 826 -13.45 -33.34 -6.53
CA ARG A 826 -12.25 -33.58 -7.34
C ARG A 826 -11.67 -34.97 -7.04
N ALA A 827 -11.55 -35.80 -8.05
CA ALA A 827 -10.88 -37.09 -7.95
C ALA A 827 -9.35 -36.93 -8.02
N VAL A 828 -8.63 -37.57 -7.11
CA VAL A 828 -7.17 -37.51 -6.95
C VAL A 828 -6.58 -38.92 -6.79
N THR A 829 -5.30 -39.08 -7.14
CA THR A 829 -4.51 -40.29 -6.86
C THR A 829 -3.30 -39.99 -5.99
N ASN A 830 -2.84 -38.74 -5.96
CA ASN A 830 -1.68 -38.31 -5.19
C ASN A 830 -1.99 -37.00 -4.44
N LEU A 831 -1.47 -36.87 -3.22
CA LEU A 831 -1.49 -35.65 -2.43
C LEU A 831 -0.05 -35.23 -2.08
N VAL A 832 0.29 -33.98 -2.34
CA VAL A 832 1.59 -33.38 -1.97
C VAL A 832 1.36 -32.45 -0.79
N MET A 833 1.68 -32.93 0.40
CA MET A 833 1.43 -32.28 1.68
C MET A 833 2.67 -31.52 2.15
N ILE A 834 2.61 -30.18 2.20
CA ILE A 834 3.75 -29.32 2.50
C ILE A 834 3.46 -28.48 3.75
N CYS A 835 4.28 -28.63 4.78
CA CYS A 835 4.03 -27.99 6.08
C CYS A 835 5.29 -27.52 6.80
N ALA A 836 5.10 -26.74 7.87
CA ALA A 836 6.14 -26.33 8.81
C ALA A 836 5.55 -26.00 10.18
N GLY A 837 6.22 -26.41 11.26
CA GLY A 837 5.78 -26.20 12.64
C GLY A 837 4.35 -26.70 12.87
N SER A 838 3.49 -25.89 13.49
CA SER A 838 2.09 -26.27 13.76
C SER A 838 1.23 -26.50 12.50
N GLY A 839 1.72 -26.12 11.32
CA GLY A 839 1.07 -26.47 10.04
C GLY A 839 1.05 -27.97 9.73
N ILE A 840 1.69 -28.81 10.55
CA ILE A 840 1.57 -30.27 10.47
C ILE A 840 0.16 -30.77 10.82
N THR A 841 -0.66 -30.05 11.63
CA THR A 841 -1.89 -30.66 12.17
C THR A 841 -3.02 -30.92 11.16
N PRO A 842 -3.28 -30.07 10.13
CA PRO A 842 -4.18 -30.43 9.03
C PRO A 842 -3.65 -31.60 8.20
N ILE A 843 -2.35 -31.57 7.90
CA ILE A 843 -1.65 -32.61 7.14
C ILE A 843 -1.76 -33.98 7.84
N PHE A 844 -1.47 -34.03 9.14
CA PHE A 844 -1.52 -35.25 9.95
C PHE A 844 -2.92 -35.84 10.06
N GLN A 845 -3.97 -35.00 10.14
CA GLN A 845 -5.37 -35.45 10.13
C GLN A 845 -5.73 -36.16 8.82
N ILE A 846 -5.40 -35.55 7.68
CA ILE A 846 -5.70 -36.11 6.34
C ILE A 846 -4.87 -37.36 6.06
N LEU A 847 -3.56 -37.31 6.35
CA LEU A 847 -2.63 -38.42 6.18
C LEU A 847 -3.07 -39.66 6.97
N ARG A 848 -3.48 -39.49 8.23
CA ARG A 848 -3.98 -40.59 9.06
C ARG A 848 -5.28 -41.19 8.52
N SER A 849 -6.20 -40.36 8.01
CA SER A 849 -7.44 -40.86 7.41
C SER A 849 -7.14 -41.80 6.23
N ILE A 850 -6.29 -41.38 5.30
CA ILE A 850 -5.91 -42.15 4.11
C ILE A 850 -5.20 -43.46 4.50
N LEU A 851 -4.21 -43.36 5.39
CA LEU A 851 -3.39 -44.52 5.76
C LEU A 851 -4.12 -45.53 6.65
N SER A 852 -5.19 -45.12 7.36
CA SER A 852 -6.03 -46.02 8.18
C SER A 852 -6.70 -47.14 7.39
N SER A 853 -7.03 -46.88 6.12
CA SER A 853 -7.53 -47.91 5.20
C SER A 853 -6.38 -48.70 4.57
N PRO A 854 -6.54 -50.01 4.28
CA PRO A 854 -5.56 -50.78 3.53
C PRO A 854 -5.42 -50.25 2.10
N ALA A 855 -4.29 -50.49 1.45
CA ALA A 855 -4.01 -49.98 0.09
C ALA A 855 -4.98 -50.48 -1.00
N SER A 856 -5.68 -51.59 -0.76
CA SER A 856 -6.76 -52.11 -1.62
C SER A 856 -8.10 -51.38 -1.45
N ALA A 857 -8.27 -50.59 -0.40
CA ALA A 857 -9.45 -49.77 -0.14
C ALA A 857 -9.16 -48.27 -0.37
N ASP A 858 -7.97 -47.78 0.02
CA ASP A 858 -7.49 -46.46 -0.36
C ASP A 858 -6.08 -46.52 -1.00
N PRO A 859 -5.97 -46.43 -2.34
CA PRO A 859 -4.69 -46.45 -3.05
C PRO A 859 -3.99 -45.08 -3.09
N THR A 860 -4.57 -44.04 -2.49
CA THR A 860 -4.05 -42.65 -2.57
C THR A 860 -2.64 -42.55 -1.98
N LYS A 861 -1.73 -41.92 -2.74
CA LYS A 861 -0.33 -41.73 -2.35
C LYS A 861 -0.09 -40.35 -1.78
N CYS A 862 0.74 -40.25 -0.75
CA CYS A 862 1.04 -39.01 -0.02
C CYS A 862 2.54 -38.72 -0.03
N LEU A 863 2.93 -37.57 -0.57
CA LEU A 863 4.28 -37.01 -0.42
C LEU A 863 4.23 -35.95 0.68
N VAL A 864 4.92 -36.16 1.80
CA VAL A 864 4.88 -35.28 2.97
C VAL A 864 6.22 -34.56 3.11
N LEU A 865 6.20 -33.23 2.99
CA LEU A 865 7.35 -32.34 3.03
C LEU A 865 7.24 -31.43 4.27
N ASP A 866 7.99 -31.75 5.32
CA ASP A 866 7.93 -31.06 6.61
C ASP A 866 9.19 -30.20 6.84
N GLY A 867 9.03 -28.88 6.93
CA GLY A 867 10.11 -27.91 7.04
C GLY A 867 10.22 -27.29 8.43
N ASN A 868 11.26 -27.64 9.19
CA ASN A 868 11.47 -27.12 10.55
C ASN A 868 12.81 -26.39 10.72
N ARG A 869 13.05 -25.78 11.90
CA ARG A 869 14.32 -25.07 12.16
C ARG A 869 15.36 -26.03 12.69
N VAL A 870 15.07 -26.67 13.82
CA VAL A 870 15.93 -27.65 14.49
C VAL A 870 15.21 -29.00 14.62
N GLU A 871 15.91 -30.05 15.06
CA GLU A 871 15.32 -31.40 15.12
C GLU A 871 14.24 -31.52 16.21
N GLU A 872 14.34 -30.70 17.26
CA GLU A 872 13.38 -30.57 18.35
C GLU A 872 12.11 -29.78 17.97
N ASP A 873 12.08 -29.14 16.80
CA ASP A 873 10.88 -28.47 16.23
C ASP A 873 9.99 -29.45 15.44
N ILE A 874 10.41 -30.71 15.20
CA ILE A 874 9.62 -31.69 14.41
C ILE A 874 8.44 -32.21 15.23
N LEU A 875 7.27 -31.63 15.01
CA LEU A 875 6.04 -31.96 15.71
C LEU A 875 5.41 -33.25 15.15
N CYS A 876 4.83 -34.07 16.03
CA CYS A 876 4.26 -35.39 15.71
C CYS A 876 5.25 -36.44 15.14
N ARG A 877 6.57 -36.20 15.21
CA ARG A 877 7.64 -37.04 14.64
C ARG A 877 7.41 -38.55 14.73
N ASP A 878 7.40 -39.11 15.94
CA ASP A 878 7.39 -40.56 16.14
C ASP A 878 6.18 -41.25 15.46
N ALA A 879 5.05 -40.54 15.35
CA ALA A 879 3.86 -41.02 14.65
C ALA A 879 3.95 -40.85 13.13
N LEU A 880 4.65 -39.83 12.63
CA LEU A 880 4.94 -39.65 11.20
C LEU A 880 5.95 -40.69 10.72
N ASP A 881 7.05 -40.88 11.46
CA ASP A 881 8.08 -41.88 11.20
C ASP A 881 7.46 -43.30 11.20
N ALA A 882 6.60 -43.62 12.19
CA ALA A 882 5.90 -44.90 12.24
C ALA A 882 4.91 -45.12 11.07
N LEU A 883 4.16 -44.09 10.66
CA LEU A 883 3.29 -44.16 9.48
C LEU A 883 4.09 -44.35 8.18
N ALA A 884 5.25 -43.69 8.07
CA ALA A 884 6.17 -43.85 6.96
C ALA A 884 6.74 -45.28 6.91
N ASP A 885 7.17 -45.83 8.04
CA ASP A 885 7.69 -47.19 8.12
C ASP A 885 6.61 -48.27 7.85
N GLN A 886 5.37 -48.05 8.28
CA GLN A 886 4.27 -49.00 8.08
C GLN A 886 3.70 -48.99 6.65
N HIS A 887 3.81 -47.88 5.91
CA HIS A 887 3.10 -47.68 4.63
C HIS A 887 4.00 -47.21 3.47
N LYS A 888 5.24 -47.70 3.39
CA LYS A 888 6.31 -47.28 2.44
C LYS A 888 5.92 -47.19 0.95
N GLU A 889 4.89 -47.91 0.50
CA GLU A 889 4.40 -47.85 -0.89
C GLU A 889 3.37 -46.72 -1.16
N ARG A 890 2.80 -46.13 -0.10
CA ARG A 890 1.81 -45.05 -0.14
C ARG A 890 2.28 -43.72 0.43
N ILE A 891 3.27 -43.70 1.33
CA ILE A 891 3.81 -42.45 1.91
C ILE A 891 5.31 -42.31 1.63
N HIS A 892 5.70 -41.11 1.19
CA HIS A 892 7.09 -40.67 1.19
C HIS A 892 7.22 -39.43 2.08
N LEU A 893 8.02 -39.53 3.15
CA LEU A 893 8.17 -38.49 4.18
C LEU A 893 9.58 -37.89 4.10
N ILE A 894 9.68 -36.56 3.96
CA ILE A 894 10.93 -35.81 3.95
C ILE A 894 10.86 -34.68 4.98
N HIS A 895 11.60 -34.84 6.08
CA HIS A 895 11.91 -33.76 7.00
C HIS A 895 13.08 -32.91 6.47
N SER A 896 12.93 -31.59 6.46
CA SER A 896 13.94 -30.62 6.04
C SER A 896 14.23 -29.61 7.14
N LEU A 897 15.46 -29.59 7.64
CA LEU A 897 15.88 -28.69 8.72
C LEU A 897 16.71 -27.53 8.19
N SER A 898 16.29 -26.31 8.52
CA SER A 898 16.99 -25.08 8.13
C SER A 898 18.16 -24.67 9.04
N ARG A 899 18.29 -25.29 10.22
CA ARG A 899 19.44 -25.23 11.14
C ARG A 899 19.71 -26.63 11.74
N PRO A 900 20.14 -27.61 10.92
CA PRO A 900 20.31 -29.00 11.36
C PRO A 900 21.49 -29.14 12.33
N GLN A 901 21.40 -30.08 13.27
CA GLN A 901 22.57 -30.56 14.00
C GLN A 901 23.50 -31.37 13.06
N ALA A 902 24.78 -31.50 13.42
CA ALA A 902 25.76 -32.24 12.60
C ALA A 902 25.36 -33.71 12.35
N THR A 903 24.71 -34.33 13.34
CA THR A 903 24.14 -35.68 13.34
C THR A 903 22.95 -35.89 12.40
N TRP A 904 22.29 -34.82 11.94
CA TRP A 904 21.07 -34.91 11.14
C TRP A 904 21.33 -35.57 9.78
N LYS A 905 20.54 -36.62 9.49
CA LYS A 905 20.63 -37.42 8.25
C LYS A 905 19.58 -37.07 7.19
N GLY A 906 18.52 -36.34 7.56
CA GLY A 906 17.48 -35.86 6.63
C GLY A 906 17.94 -34.64 5.81
N ARG A 907 17.01 -33.98 5.11
CA ARG A 907 17.35 -32.83 4.26
C ARG A 907 17.84 -31.64 5.08
N LYS A 908 18.84 -30.94 4.55
CA LYS A 908 19.44 -29.73 5.12
C LYS A 908 19.05 -28.51 4.27
N GLY A 909 18.75 -27.39 4.92
CA GLY A 909 18.31 -26.14 4.28
C GLY A 909 16.80 -25.91 4.34
N ARG A 910 16.36 -24.74 3.83
CA ARG A 910 14.94 -24.40 3.64
C ARG A 910 14.39 -25.15 2.42
N MET A 911 13.08 -25.39 2.37
CA MET A 911 12.45 -25.95 1.18
C MET A 911 12.36 -24.85 0.11
N ASP A 912 13.02 -25.06 -1.02
CA ASP A 912 13.34 -24.06 -2.03
C ASP A 912 12.97 -24.53 -3.45
N ARG A 913 13.10 -23.66 -4.45
CA ARG A 913 12.72 -23.95 -5.85
C ARG A 913 13.44 -25.20 -6.41
N PRO A 914 14.77 -25.37 -6.27
CA PRO A 914 15.45 -26.59 -6.72
C PRO A 914 14.92 -27.85 -6.03
N PHE A 915 14.65 -27.79 -4.72
CA PHE A 915 14.08 -28.94 -4.00
C PHE A 915 12.69 -29.31 -4.51
N PHE A 916 11.74 -28.37 -4.56
CA PHE A 916 10.40 -28.67 -5.06
C PHE A 916 10.41 -29.11 -6.53
N GLN A 917 11.30 -28.56 -7.37
CA GLN A 917 11.48 -29.02 -8.75
C GLN A 917 12.00 -30.46 -8.85
N SER A 918 12.92 -30.86 -7.96
CA SER A 918 13.49 -32.22 -7.96
C SER A 918 12.62 -33.29 -7.27
N VAL A 919 11.74 -32.89 -6.35
CA VAL A 919 10.97 -33.83 -5.50
C VAL A 919 9.46 -33.82 -5.78
N VAL A 920 8.91 -32.72 -6.30
CA VAL A 920 7.49 -32.60 -6.66
C VAL A 920 7.29 -32.46 -8.16
N GLY A 921 8.09 -31.62 -8.82
CA GLY A 921 7.94 -31.33 -10.24
C GLY A 921 6.65 -30.55 -10.56
N GLY A 922 6.20 -30.65 -11.81
CA GLY A 922 4.94 -30.07 -12.27
C GLY A 922 3.74 -31.00 -12.10
N PRO A 923 2.51 -30.52 -12.35
CA PRO A 923 1.31 -31.34 -12.26
C PRO A 923 1.33 -32.47 -13.30
N ASP A 924 0.70 -33.61 -12.96
CA ASP A 924 0.47 -34.66 -13.93
C ASP A 924 -0.55 -34.22 -15.00
N PRO A 925 -0.44 -34.69 -16.27
CA PRO A 925 -1.33 -34.25 -17.35
C PRO A 925 -2.83 -34.56 -17.14
N ALA A 926 -3.18 -35.42 -16.19
CA ALA A 926 -4.57 -35.73 -15.82
C ALA A 926 -5.05 -34.96 -14.57
N ARG A 927 -4.21 -34.06 -14.03
CA ARG A 927 -4.37 -33.28 -12.79
C ARG A 927 -4.89 -34.10 -11.60
N LYS A 928 -4.46 -35.36 -11.48
CA LYS A 928 -4.85 -36.24 -10.37
C LYS A 928 -4.02 -36.05 -9.11
N THR A 929 -3.03 -35.16 -9.15
CA THR A 929 -2.27 -34.71 -7.98
C THR A 929 -2.83 -33.39 -7.45
N LEU A 930 -2.96 -33.28 -6.13
CA LEU A 930 -3.36 -32.06 -5.44
C LEU A 930 -2.31 -31.68 -4.39
N VAL A 931 -1.97 -30.41 -4.29
CA VAL A 931 -1.02 -29.88 -3.31
C VAL A 931 -1.78 -29.31 -2.13
N LEU A 932 -1.37 -29.67 -0.92
CA LEU A 932 -1.98 -29.33 0.36
C LEU A 932 -0.95 -28.61 1.22
N VAL A 933 -1.26 -27.39 1.69
CA VAL A 933 -0.27 -26.48 2.27
C VAL A 933 -0.77 -25.87 3.57
N CYS A 934 0.04 -25.89 4.63
CA CYS A 934 -0.21 -25.10 5.83
C CYS A 934 1.10 -24.75 6.55
N GLY A 935 1.31 -23.49 6.91
CA GLY A 935 2.51 -23.10 7.67
C GLY A 935 2.59 -21.60 7.98
N PRO A 936 3.78 -21.11 8.34
CA PRO A 936 4.01 -19.67 8.50
C PRO A 936 4.02 -18.98 7.13
N ASP A 937 3.60 -17.71 7.07
CA ASP A 937 3.42 -16.92 5.85
C ASP A 937 4.60 -16.96 4.87
N GLY A 938 5.83 -17.14 5.37
CA GLY A 938 7.03 -17.27 4.55
C GLY A 938 7.05 -18.53 3.70
N LEU A 939 6.58 -19.67 4.23
CA LEU A 939 6.47 -20.93 3.50
C LEU A 939 5.36 -20.83 2.44
N GLU A 940 4.19 -20.33 2.84
CA GLU A 940 3.04 -20.19 1.93
C GLU A 940 3.27 -19.14 0.84
N ARG A 941 4.01 -18.07 1.18
CA ARG A 941 4.69 -17.14 0.27
C ARG A 941 5.40 -17.91 -0.85
N GLY A 942 6.45 -18.63 -0.46
CA GLY A 942 7.33 -19.35 -1.39
C GLY A 942 6.64 -20.46 -2.17
N ILE A 943 5.70 -21.22 -1.59
CA ILE A 943 4.99 -22.28 -2.30
C ILE A 943 4.09 -21.70 -3.41
N LYS A 944 3.31 -20.64 -3.15
CA LYS A 944 2.47 -20.06 -4.20
C LYS A 944 3.31 -19.53 -5.37
N GLU A 945 4.43 -18.89 -5.06
CA GLU A 945 5.42 -18.41 -6.05
C GLU A 945 6.06 -19.55 -6.87
N ILE A 946 6.51 -20.62 -6.21
CA ILE A 946 7.25 -21.71 -6.85
C ILE A 946 6.31 -22.62 -7.67
N PHE A 947 5.08 -22.86 -7.20
CA PHE A 947 4.15 -23.80 -7.84
C PHE A 947 3.30 -23.13 -8.92
N THR A 948 2.66 -22.00 -8.57
CA THR A 948 1.64 -21.31 -9.41
C THR A 948 2.11 -19.98 -9.99
N GLY A 949 3.29 -19.48 -9.60
CA GLY A 949 3.84 -18.23 -10.13
C GLY A 949 4.27 -18.34 -11.60
N LYS A 950 4.49 -17.20 -12.26
CA LYS A 950 5.01 -17.14 -13.64
C LYS A 950 6.41 -17.76 -13.69
N GLY A 951 6.59 -18.79 -14.52
CA GLY A 951 7.81 -19.61 -14.53
C GLY A 951 7.96 -20.52 -13.30
N GLY A 952 6.88 -20.76 -12.55
CA GLY A 952 6.77 -21.80 -11.54
C GLY A 952 6.73 -23.21 -12.15
N LEU A 953 6.42 -24.21 -11.32
CA LEU A 953 6.36 -25.62 -11.72
C LEU A 953 5.12 -25.98 -12.57
N GLY A 954 4.22 -25.03 -12.84
CA GLY A 954 3.11 -25.18 -13.78
C GLY A 954 1.78 -25.60 -13.16
N TRP A 955 1.64 -25.54 -11.84
CA TRP A 955 0.40 -25.83 -11.12
C TRP A 955 -0.58 -24.66 -11.23
N GLU A 956 -1.89 -24.92 -11.23
CA GLU A 956 -2.93 -23.87 -11.16
C GLU A 956 -3.39 -23.60 -9.73
N GLU A 957 -4.07 -22.48 -9.50
CA GLU A 957 -4.58 -22.14 -8.17
C GLU A 957 -5.57 -23.19 -7.62
N GLY A 958 -6.35 -23.83 -8.50
CA GLY A 958 -7.23 -24.94 -8.14
C GLY A 958 -6.50 -26.24 -7.75
N ASP A 959 -5.19 -26.34 -8.01
CA ASP A 959 -4.35 -27.48 -7.63
C ASP A 959 -3.65 -27.30 -6.26
N VAL A 960 -3.61 -26.10 -5.69
CA VAL A 960 -2.80 -25.79 -4.49
C VAL A 960 -3.66 -25.19 -3.38
N ILE A 961 -4.03 -26.04 -2.42
CA ILE A 961 -4.93 -25.71 -1.31
C ILE A 961 -4.13 -25.29 -0.08
N PHE A 962 -4.21 -24.02 0.27
CA PHE A 962 -3.71 -23.48 1.55
C PHE A 962 -4.80 -23.58 2.61
N PHE A 963 -4.50 -24.07 3.82
CA PHE A 963 -5.46 -24.21 4.93
C PHE A 963 -5.62 -22.90 5.73
#